data_AF-A0A3M7NF68-F1
#
_entry.id   AF-A0A3M7NF68-F1
#
_cell.length_a   1.000
_cell.length_b   1.000
_cell.length_c   1.000
_cell.angle_alpha   90.00
_cell.angle_beta   90.00
_cell.angle_gamma   90.00
#
_symmetry.space_group_name_H-M   'P 1'
#
loop_
_entity.id
_entity.type
_entity.pdbx_description
1 polymer ?
#
loop_
_entity_poly.entity_id
_entity_poly.type
_entity_poly.pdbx_seq_one_letter_code
_entity_poly.pdbx_strand_id
1 'polypeptide(L)'
;MGTLAVGSCPSRASRLVPRTFPSTCTVSVAPSASSSTWTTGARPHPEANGLSASISVSISLPIAAMGLLSNFARTIKGNPTKLRWIPPYLSLLCMLGGIVWILLLPLQQYSRRTYISENALLPGQVHTYFTGSDQNIFRAYRHEVARVIVAPWTHDENGTRIDLPVQATDEQRGDKFVQLFRNAGLKVGRQAYRYSSSGHKYEGENVYGVLHAPRGDGTEAIVLLAPIRNIKDEVNLHGVTLLFSLAKYMKRWSLWSKDIIFVITPDTAAGPQAWVDAYHSQHDPRSVDGLPLKSGALQGVVCLDYAMHGRFDHLLISYDGINGQLPNLDLFNTAVTISSGQMGIDTRIQDQPSSSSQDRQHAWSERVLTMARGMASQALGHATGAHSVFMPYHIDAITVTAVGDGGHDEMAFGRAVESICRSLNNLLEKLHQSFFFYLLIETNRFVSIGTYLPSAMAIAAGYTVVAIYLWIMSGYQLSTTHQETALPETKGHAKMQSPADNDQDKELTGLPAIQFVAIDRNLALPIALLTGLHLVSVLPIFVLARLHHSVLAESVGFAALWSLIFPVGLATLLAELPTVNTKIAIFTRPTADQFVAVKSLSLLLLGLFLTVLATLNFSLSTHRVIIARLSTQIQQQIRCLSNG
;
A
#
# COMPACT_ATOMS: atom_id res chain seq x y z
N MET A 1 21.47 18.38 67.06
CA MET A 1 22.08 19.42 67.93
C MET A 1 22.50 20.57 67.04
N GLY A 2 22.21 21.83 67.43
CA GLY A 2 22.31 23.04 66.59
C GLY A 2 21.13 23.15 65.62
N THR A 3 20.09 23.97 65.76
CA THR A 3 19.72 25.12 66.63
C THR A 3 20.33 26.50 66.34
N LEU A 4 19.42 27.51 66.26
CA LEU A 4 19.54 28.99 66.13
C LEU A 4 19.53 29.52 64.68
N ALA A 5 18.86 30.63 64.29
CA ALA A 5 17.92 31.60 64.92
C ALA A 5 17.34 32.54 63.81
N VAL A 6 16.28 33.38 63.91
CA VAL A 6 15.13 33.63 64.84
C VAL A 6 14.07 34.53 64.13
N GLY A 7 12.78 34.45 64.50
CA GLY A 7 11.75 35.48 64.26
C GLY A 7 10.84 35.31 63.02
N SER A 8 9.55 35.67 63.02
CA SER A 8 8.63 36.15 64.08
C SER A 8 7.15 36.02 63.65
N CYS A 9 6.24 35.70 64.57
CA CYS A 9 4.78 35.66 64.36
C CYS A 9 4.12 36.96 64.92
N PRO A 10 2.84 37.33 64.64
CA PRO A 10 1.72 36.68 65.37
C PRO A 10 0.30 36.67 64.72
N SER A 11 -0.45 35.56 64.93
CA SER A 11 -1.92 35.52 65.22
C SER A 11 -2.94 36.00 64.15
N ARG A 12 -4.24 35.61 64.14
CA ARG A 12 -5.10 34.93 65.15
C ARG A 12 -6.29 34.17 64.47
N ALA A 13 -6.97 33.28 65.23
CA ALA A 13 -8.18 32.50 64.85
C ALA A 13 -9.43 33.39 64.59
N SER A 14 -10.60 32.94 64.08
CA SER A 14 -11.45 31.75 64.39
C SER A 14 -12.56 31.53 63.31
N ARG A 15 -12.99 30.30 62.93
CA ARG A 15 -14.15 29.50 63.47
C ARG A 15 -15.47 30.32 63.66
N LEU A 16 -16.71 29.92 63.30
CA LEU A 16 -17.36 28.60 62.99
C LEU A 16 -18.83 28.75 62.42
N VAL A 17 -19.21 27.99 61.37
CA VAL A 17 -20.57 27.42 60.98
C VAL A 17 -21.80 28.37 60.67
N PRO A 18 -23.04 27.92 60.30
CA PRO A 18 -23.65 28.25 58.99
C PRO A 18 -25.14 28.74 59.02
N ARG A 19 -25.81 28.88 57.85
CA ARG A 19 -27.29 28.72 57.72
C ARG A 19 -27.85 28.61 56.27
N THR A 20 -28.52 27.48 56.00
CA THR A 20 -29.86 27.28 55.40
C THR A 20 -30.30 27.92 54.06
N PHE A 21 -30.82 27.05 53.15
CA PHE A 21 -31.69 27.35 52.00
C PHE A 21 -33.09 27.88 52.41
N PRO A 22 -33.86 28.52 51.48
CA PRO A 22 -35.01 27.81 50.89
C PRO A 22 -35.44 28.16 49.43
N SER A 23 -36.19 27.22 48.81
CA SER A 23 -37.34 27.35 47.87
C SER A 23 -37.33 28.20 46.59
N THR A 24 -37.27 27.51 45.44
CA THR A 24 -38.18 27.56 44.25
C THR A 24 -38.97 28.82 43.84
N CYS A 25 -38.81 29.23 42.57
CA CYS A 25 -39.90 29.63 41.66
C CYS A 25 -39.47 29.47 40.17
N THR A 26 -40.44 29.23 39.26
CA THR A 26 -40.24 28.76 37.86
C THR A 26 -40.42 29.82 36.78
N VAL A 27 -39.57 29.90 35.74
CA VAL A 27 -39.91 30.49 34.41
C VAL A 27 -39.12 29.83 33.24
N SER A 28 -39.88 29.45 32.20
CA SER A 28 -39.59 29.22 30.75
C SER A 28 -38.40 28.38 30.22
N VAL A 29 -38.64 27.81 29.02
CA VAL A 29 -37.74 26.95 28.25
C VAL A 29 -37.39 27.62 26.91
N ALA A 30 -36.11 27.65 26.54
CA ALA A 30 -35.65 27.78 25.16
C ALA A 30 -34.26 27.10 25.02
N PRO A 31 -34.00 26.27 24.01
CA PRO A 31 -32.74 25.52 23.90
C PRO A 31 -31.65 26.32 23.14
N SER A 32 -30.50 26.54 23.78
CA SER A 32 -29.27 26.99 23.10
C SER A 32 -28.33 25.81 22.86
N ALA A 33 -27.83 25.68 21.62
CA ALA A 33 -26.92 24.61 21.25
C ALA A 33 -25.52 24.86 21.84
N SER A 34 -24.95 23.86 22.52
CA SER A 34 -23.56 23.87 23.00
C SER A 34 -22.69 22.93 22.19
N SER A 35 -21.64 23.45 21.54
CA SER A 35 -20.56 22.66 20.97
C SER A 35 -19.54 22.31 22.06
N SER A 36 -19.25 21.02 22.23
CA SER A 36 -18.28 20.53 23.22
C SER A 36 -16.84 20.59 22.69
N THR A 37 -16.06 21.56 23.13
CA THR A 37 -14.61 21.58 22.97
C THR A 37 -13.93 20.87 24.15
N TRP A 38 -13.29 19.72 23.87
CA TRP A 38 -12.35 19.12 24.81
C TRP A 38 -10.97 19.77 24.63
N THR A 39 -10.42 20.34 25.70
CA THR A 39 -9.07 20.93 25.71
C THR A 39 -8.22 20.28 26.80
N THR A 40 -7.29 19.41 26.40
CA THR A 40 -6.20 18.93 27.27
C THR A 40 -5.09 19.97 27.29
N GLY A 41 -4.95 20.68 28.41
CA GLY A 41 -3.96 21.75 28.54
C GLY A 41 -2.56 21.26 28.91
N ALA A 42 -1.56 21.69 28.15
CA ALA A 42 -0.16 21.78 28.58
C ALA A 42 0.36 23.18 28.21
N ARG A 43 1.01 23.88 29.14
CA ARG A 43 1.64 25.20 28.88
C ARG A 43 3.06 25.02 28.35
N PRO A 44 3.52 25.79 27.36
CA PRO A 44 4.90 25.76 26.90
C PRO A 44 5.81 26.70 27.71
N HIS A 45 7.10 26.36 27.80
CA HIS A 45 8.20 27.32 27.97
C HIS A 45 8.72 27.77 26.59
N PRO A 46 9.29 28.98 26.46
CA PRO A 46 9.71 29.54 25.17
C PRO A 46 11.14 29.16 24.76
N GLU A 47 11.49 29.55 23.51
CA GLU A 47 12.82 29.53 22.86
C GLU A 47 13.19 28.31 21.99
N ALA A 48 12.79 28.36 20.72
CA ALA A 48 13.62 28.03 19.55
C ALA A 48 12.91 28.47 18.26
N ASN A 49 13.56 29.30 17.43
CA ASN A 49 13.00 29.71 16.13
C ASN A 49 13.21 28.61 15.08
N GLY A 50 12.14 27.90 14.71
CA GLY A 50 12.12 26.95 13.60
C GLY A 50 10.73 26.92 12.95
N LEU A 51 10.68 27.07 11.62
CA LEU A 51 9.43 27.09 10.84
C LEU A 51 8.82 25.67 10.74
N SER A 52 8.11 25.25 11.79
CA SER A 52 7.27 24.05 11.76
C SER A 52 5.98 24.32 10.98
N ALA A 53 5.94 23.97 9.70
CA ALA A 53 4.71 23.98 8.91
C ALA A 53 3.80 22.81 9.34
N SER A 54 3.08 22.97 10.45
CA SER A 54 2.06 22.03 10.91
C SER A 54 0.89 22.01 9.92
N ILE A 55 0.83 21.00 9.05
CA ILE A 55 -0.33 20.77 8.17
C ILE A 55 -1.46 20.15 9.01
N SER A 56 -2.14 20.99 9.79
CA SER A 56 -3.47 20.66 10.28
C SER A 56 -4.43 20.71 9.09
N VAL A 57 -4.89 19.54 8.61
CA VAL A 57 -6.01 19.46 7.65
C VAL A 57 -7.32 19.73 8.41
N SER A 58 -7.47 20.98 8.83
CA SER A 58 -8.71 21.51 9.36
C SER A 58 -9.69 21.62 8.20
N ILE A 59 -10.63 20.68 8.08
CA ILE A 59 -11.78 20.81 7.17
C ILE A 59 -12.78 21.82 7.77
N SER A 60 -12.31 23.05 7.98
CA SER A 60 -13.18 24.21 8.16
C SER A 60 -13.74 24.57 6.79
N LEU A 61 -14.85 23.94 6.40
CA LEU A 61 -15.67 24.47 5.31
C LEU A 61 -15.98 25.93 5.67
N PRO A 62 -15.58 26.92 4.85
CA PRO A 62 -15.90 28.30 5.17
C PRO A 62 -17.42 28.45 5.19
N ILE A 63 -17.94 29.32 6.06
CA ILE A 63 -19.39 29.51 6.25
C ILE A 63 -20.08 29.86 4.92
N ALA A 64 -19.38 30.54 4.00
CA ALA A 64 -19.81 30.77 2.63
C ALA A 64 -20.03 29.49 1.80
N ALA A 65 -19.19 28.46 1.94
CA ALA A 65 -19.36 27.17 1.28
C ALA A 65 -20.57 26.40 1.85
N MET A 66 -20.82 26.45 3.16
CA MET A 66 -22.07 25.92 3.73
C MET A 66 -23.30 26.70 3.25
N GLY A 67 -23.22 28.03 3.14
CA GLY A 67 -24.27 28.86 2.54
C GLY A 67 -24.57 28.46 1.10
N LEU A 68 -23.55 28.36 0.26
CA LEU A 68 -23.65 27.90 -1.14
C LEU A 68 -24.21 26.48 -1.24
N LEU A 69 -23.72 25.53 -0.44
CA LEU A 69 -24.24 24.16 -0.42
C LEU A 69 -25.70 24.11 0.04
N SER A 70 -26.11 24.92 1.02
CA SER A 70 -27.50 24.97 1.49
C SER A 70 -28.45 25.58 0.46
N ASN A 71 -28.02 26.63 -0.25
CA ASN A 71 -28.79 27.24 -1.34
C ASN A 71 -28.84 26.32 -2.57
N PHE A 72 -27.75 25.62 -2.88
CA PHE A 72 -27.70 24.59 -3.92
C PHE A 72 -28.65 23.42 -3.58
N ALA A 73 -28.63 22.92 -2.34
CA ALA A 73 -29.54 21.87 -1.88
C ALA A 73 -31.02 22.29 -1.90
N ARG A 74 -31.35 23.54 -1.53
CA ARG A 74 -32.71 24.10 -1.68
C ARG A 74 -33.12 24.24 -3.16
N THR A 75 -32.20 24.67 -4.02
CA THR A 75 -32.44 24.81 -5.47
C THR A 75 -32.66 23.44 -6.14
N ILE A 76 -31.89 22.43 -5.75
CA ILE A 76 -32.09 21.02 -6.14
C ILE A 76 -33.48 20.54 -5.72
N LYS A 77 -33.92 20.86 -4.50
CA LYS A 77 -35.24 20.47 -3.98
C LYS A 77 -36.40 21.06 -4.79
N GLY A 78 -36.21 22.24 -5.39
CA GLY A 78 -37.24 22.97 -6.13
C GLY A 78 -37.27 22.73 -7.64
N ASN A 79 -36.15 22.39 -8.30
CA ASN A 79 -36.15 22.15 -9.75
C ASN A 79 -35.02 21.19 -10.21
N PRO A 80 -35.24 19.86 -10.18
CA PRO A 80 -34.21 18.87 -10.50
C PRO A 80 -33.85 18.76 -12.00
N THR A 81 -34.55 19.47 -12.90
CA THR A 81 -34.24 19.50 -14.35
C THR A 81 -32.79 19.85 -14.65
N LYS A 82 -32.24 20.86 -13.95
CA LYS A 82 -30.85 21.33 -14.11
C LYS A 82 -29.82 20.32 -13.58
N LEU A 83 -30.22 19.40 -12.71
CA LEU A 83 -29.33 18.40 -12.11
C LEU A 83 -29.09 17.18 -13.01
N ARG A 84 -29.90 16.96 -14.06
CA ARG A 84 -29.77 15.81 -14.97
C ARG A 84 -28.46 15.78 -15.76
N TRP A 85 -27.87 16.96 -16.02
CA TRP A 85 -26.74 17.09 -16.95
C TRP A 85 -25.39 17.25 -16.23
N ILE A 86 -25.31 18.07 -15.17
CA ILE A 86 -24.02 18.48 -14.57
C ILE A 86 -23.24 17.31 -13.90
N PRO A 87 -23.84 16.46 -13.05
CA PRO A 87 -23.10 15.44 -12.30
C PRO A 87 -22.36 14.38 -13.14
N PRO A 88 -22.90 13.81 -14.25
CA PRO A 88 -22.13 12.87 -15.05
C PRO A 88 -20.92 13.53 -15.75
N TYR A 89 -21.03 14.78 -16.20
CA TYR A 89 -19.87 15.51 -16.75
C TYR A 89 -18.85 15.86 -15.66
N LEU A 90 -19.30 16.27 -14.48
CA LEU A 90 -18.41 16.52 -13.34
C LEU A 90 -17.67 15.25 -12.89
N SER A 91 -18.35 14.11 -12.85
CA SER A 91 -17.72 12.80 -12.58
C SER A 91 -16.69 12.44 -13.64
N LEU A 92 -17.02 12.61 -14.93
CA LEU A 92 -16.10 12.40 -16.04
C LEU A 92 -14.87 13.31 -15.93
N LEU A 93 -15.05 14.58 -15.59
CA LEU A 93 -13.96 15.53 -15.34
C LEU A 93 -13.07 15.07 -14.18
N CYS A 94 -13.64 14.61 -13.07
CA CYS A 94 -12.89 14.11 -11.92
C CYS A 94 -12.07 12.84 -12.27
N MET A 95 -12.66 11.90 -13.02
CA MET A 95 -11.97 10.69 -13.48
C MET A 95 -10.86 11.02 -14.50
N LEU A 96 -11.14 11.83 -15.51
CA LEU A 96 -10.14 12.24 -16.51
C LEU A 96 -9.03 13.06 -15.89
N GLY A 97 -9.35 14.02 -15.03
CA GLY A 97 -8.38 14.81 -14.27
C GLY A 97 -7.47 13.94 -13.42
N GLY A 98 -8.04 12.93 -12.73
CA GLY A 98 -7.26 11.95 -11.98
C GLY A 98 -6.31 11.13 -12.86
N ILE A 99 -6.78 10.59 -13.98
CA ILE A 99 -5.96 9.81 -14.94
C ILE A 99 -4.84 10.67 -15.54
N VAL A 100 -5.17 11.89 -16.00
CA VAL A 100 -4.19 12.85 -16.51
C VAL A 100 -3.16 13.18 -15.44
N TRP A 101 -3.57 13.34 -14.18
CA TRP A 101 -2.64 13.57 -13.07
C TRP A 101 -1.62 12.44 -12.90
N ILE A 102 -2.02 11.16 -13.02
CA ILE A 102 -1.06 10.02 -12.98
C ILE A 102 -0.03 10.16 -14.10
N LEU A 103 -0.47 10.48 -15.33
CA LEU A 103 0.41 10.63 -16.49
C LEU A 103 1.35 11.85 -16.39
N LEU A 104 1.02 12.84 -15.56
CA LEU A 104 1.86 13.99 -15.26
C LEU A 104 2.92 13.70 -14.17
N LEU A 105 2.71 12.72 -13.27
CA LEU A 105 3.66 12.41 -12.18
C LEU A 105 5.11 12.14 -12.65
N PRO A 106 5.36 11.43 -13.78
CA PRO A 106 6.71 11.18 -14.30
C PRO A 106 7.43 12.41 -14.87
N LEU A 107 6.79 13.57 -14.97
CA LEU A 107 7.45 14.81 -15.37
C LEU A 107 8.39 15.30 -14.28
N GLN A 108 9.49 15.93 -14.69
CA GLN A 108 10.54 16.41 -13.78
C GLN A 108 10.10 17.56 -12.84
N GLN A 109 8.93 18.16 -13.10
CA GLN A 109 8.31 19.20 -12.28
C GLN A 109 7.54 18.62 -11.08
N TYR A 110 6.98 17.40 -11.21
CA TYR A 110 6.19 16.73 -10.18
C TYR A 110 6.97 15.62 -9.44
N SER A 111 8.02 15.08 -10.07
CA SER A 111 8.97 14.16 -9.44
C SER A 111 10.15 14.89 -8.80
N ARG A 112 10.44 14.56 -7.54
CA ARG A 112 11.59 15.10 -6.79
C ARG A 112 12.83 14.25 -7.05
N ARG A 113 14.02 14.85 -6.97
CA ARG A 113 15.26 14.08 -6.87
C ARG A 113 15.29 13.37 -5.51
N THR A 114 15.85 12.17 -5.48
CA THR A 114 16.19 11.49 -4.23
C THR A 114 17.25 12.30 -3.46
N TYR A 115 17.18 12.21 -2.14
CA TYR A 115 18.10 12.81 -1.19
C TYR A 115 18.03 11.97 0.09
N ILE A 116 19.04 12.06 0.94
CA ILE A 116 19.02 11.38 2.23
C ILE A 116 18.62 12.40 3.29
N SER A 117 17.57 12.08 4.04
CA SER A 117 17.05 12.93 5.11
C SER A 117 17.82 12.72 6.42
N GLU A 118 18.17 11.46 6.70
CA GLU A 118 18.89 11.03 7.90
C GLU A 118 20.39 11.35 7.80
N ASN A 119 20.84 12.35 8.56
CA ASN A 119 22.22 12.81 8.54
C ASN A 119 23.21 11.76 9.04
N ALA A 120 22.80 10.83 9.89
CA ALA A 120 23.68 9.80 10.45
C ALA A 120 24.14 8.76 9.42
N LEU A 121 23.42 8.56 8.31
CA LEU A 121 23.74 7.52 7.31
C LEU A 121 25.08 7.75 6.61
N LEU A 122 25.44 9.01 6.33
CA LEU A 122 26.75 9.41 5.77
C LEU A 122 27.26 8.49 4.63
N PRO A 123 26.45 8.27 3.57
CA PRO A 123 26.71 7.25 2.55
C PRO A 123 28.05 7.44 1.86
N GLY A 124 28.82 6.36 1.74
CA GLY A 124 30.05 6.33 0.96
C GLY A 124 31.18 7.27 1.42
N GLN A 125 31.09 7.86 2.62
CA GLN A 125 32.15 8.71 3.18
C GLN A 125 33.42 7.94 3.59
N VAL A 126 33.33 6.61 3.73
CA VAL A 126 34.43 5.75 4.16
C VAL A 126 34.86 4.81 3.04
N HIS A 127 36.15 4.78 2.72
CA HIS A 127 36.70 3.82 1.77
C HIS A 127 36.57 2.38 2.29
N THR A 128 36.14 1.49 1.40
CA THR A 128 36.06 0.05 1.65
C THR A 128 37.31 -0.64 1.14
N TYR A 129 37.85 -1.57 1.94
CA TYR A 129 39.12 -2.23 1.68
C TYR A 129 38.97 -3.70 1.26
N PHE A 130 37.73 -4.14 0.99
CA PHE A 130 37.43 -5.47 0.46
C PHE A 130 37.93 -5.62 -0.99
N THR A 131 39.18 -6.08 -1.14
CA THR A 131 39.86 -6.21 -2.43
C THR A 131 41.09 -7.14 -2.33
N GLY A 132 41.72 -7.44 -3.47
CA GLY A 132 43.01 -8.13 -3.56
C GLY A 132 43.04 -9.48 -2.86
N SER A 133 43.69 -9.55 -1.70
CA SER A 133 43.82 -10.79 -0.91
C SER A 133 42.48 -11.42 -0.51
N ASP A 134 41.43 -10.63 -0.31
CA ASP A 134 40.10 -11.16 0.02
C ASP A 134 39.43 -11.86 -1.19
N GLN A 135 39.84 -11.57 -2.43
CA GLN A 135 39.37 -12.31 -3.61
C GLN A 135 39.86 -13.76 -3.60
N ASN A 136 41.06 -14.03 -3.07
CA ASN A 136 41.56 -15.40 -2.90
C ASN A 136 40.78 -16.15 -1.81
N ILE A 137 40.42 -15.47 -0.73
CA ILE A 137 39.56 -16.00 0.33
C ILE A 137 38.16 -16.32 -0.23
N PHE A 138 37.59 -15.41 -1.03
CA PHE A 138 36.32 -15.61 -1.73
C PHE A 138 36.36 -16.83 -2.67
N ARG A 139 37.40 -16.97 -3.50
CA ARG A 139 37.56 -18.14 -4.38
C ARG A 139 37.66 -19.46 -3.61
N ALA A 140 38.36 -19.47 -2.47
CA ALA A 140 38.43 -20.64 -1.59
C ALA A 140 37.07 -20.99 -0.99
N TYR A 141 36.32 -20.00 -0.48
CA TYR A 141 34.94 -20.22 -0.03
C TYR A 141 34.03 -20.69 -1.19
N ARG A 142 34.17 -20.14 -2.41
CA ARG A 142 33.36 -20.53 -3.59
C ARG A 142 33.46 -22.03 -3.83
N HIS A 143 34.68 -22.57 -3.78
CA HIS A 143 34.93 -23.98 -3.99
C HIS A 143 34.35 -24.87 -2.87
N GLU A 144 34.43 -24.45 -1.60
CA GLU A 144 33.84 -25.18 -0.48
C GLU A 144 32.30 -25.11 -0.43
N VAL A 145 31.72 -23.99 -0.84
CA VAL A 145 30.27 -23.76 -0.91
C VAL A 145 29.65 -24.46 -2.13
N ALA A 146 30.33 -24.43 -3.28
CA ALA A 146 29.88 -25.10 -4.51
C ALA A 146 29.64 -26.60 -4.28
N ARG A 147 30.52 -27.28 -3.50
CA ARG A 147 30.39 -28.70 -3.15
C ARG A 147 29.11 -29.08 -2.40
N VAL A 148 28.40 -28.14 -1.78
CA VAL A 148 27.18 -28.41 -0.99
C VAL A 148 25.92 -27.71 -1.51
N ILE A 149 26.05 -26.81 -2.48
CA ILE A 149 24.91 -26.11 -3.10
C ILE A 149 24.69 -26.52 -4.56
N VAL A 150 25.76 -26.74 -5.33
CA VAL A 150 25.69 -26.95 -6.77
C VAL A 150 25.44 -28.43 -7.10
N ALA A 151 24.71 -28.70 -8.19
CA ALA A 151 24.40 -30.07 -8.59
C ALA A 151 25.67 -30.82 -9.07
N PRO A 152 25.76 -32.16 -8.90
CA PRO A 152 26.99 -32.94 -9.14
C PRO A 152 27.60 -32.95 -10.54
N TRP A 153 27.01 -32.24 -11.52
CA TRP A 153 27.35 -32.33 -12.94
C TRP A 153 27.37 -30.97 -13.67
N THR A 154 27.62 -29.88 -12.96
CA THR A 154 27.83 -28.56 -13.60
C THR A 154 29.27 -28.41 -14.08
N HIS A 155 29.46 -27.94 -15.31
CA HIS A 155 30.77 -27.56 -15.82
C HIS A 155 31.17 -26.17 -15.30
N ASP A 156 32.43 -25.99 -14.89
CA ASP A 156 33.02 -24.64 -14.77
C ASP A 156 33.17 -24.02 -16.17
N GLU A 157 33.25 -22.69 -16.27
CA GLU A 157 33.33 -21.91 -17.52
C GLU A 157 34.42 -22.40 -18.49
N ASN A 158 35.49 -22.99 -17.97
CA ASN A 158 36.62 -23.54 -18.74
C ASN A 158 36.36 -24.96 -19.29
N GLY A 159 35.12 -25.46 -19.27
CA GLY A 159 34.75 -26.83 -19.68
C GLY A 159 35.27 -27.92 -18.73
N THR A 160 35.89 -27.54 -17.61
CA THR A 160 36.42 -28.47 -16.61
C THR A 160 35.26 -29.10 -15.85
N ARG A 161 35.18 -30.43 -15.93
CA ARG A 161 34.22 -31.23 -15.17
C ARG A 161 34.63 -31.19 -13.70
N ILE A 162 33.88 -30.45 -12.89
CA ILE A 162 33.98 -30.60 -11.43
C ILE A 162 33.22 -31.88 -11.10
N ASP A 163 33.94 -33.00 -10.95
CA ASP A 163 33.35 -34.23 -10.40
C ASP A 163 33.04 -34.02 -8.92
N LEU A 164 31.88 -33.42 -8.67
CA LEU A 164 31.31 -33.23 -7.35
C LEU A 164 30.64 -34.55 -6.90
N PRO A 165 30.78 -34.95 -5.63
CA PRO A 165 30.05 -36.10 -5.11
C PRO A 165 28.53 -35.85 -5.10
N VAL A 166 27.77 -36.90 -4.79
CA VAL A 166 26.30 -36.92 -4.62
C VAL A 166 25.77 -35.63 -3.97
N GLN A 167 24.62 -35.11 -4.45
CA GLN A 167 23.98 -33.92 -3.89
C GLN A 167 23.99 -33.96 -2.36
N ALA A 168 24.59 -32.95 -1.74
CA ALA A 168 24.66 -32.85 -0.29
C ALA A 168 23.24 -32.78 0.29
N THR A 169 22.97 -33.64 1.26
CA THR A 169 21.74 -33.57 2.05
C THR A 169 21.66 -32.24 2.82
N ASP A 170 20.45 -31.82 3.17
CA ASP A 170 20.23 -30.56 3.90
C ASP A 170 21.03 -30.51 5.21
N GLU A 171 21.16 -31.64 5.91
CA GLU A 171 21.97 -31.78 7.13
C GLU A 171 23.47 -31.58 6.85
N GLN A 172 24.03 -32.24 5.82
CA GLN A 172 25.44 -32.07 5.42
C GLN A 172 25.73 -30.63 4.96
N ARG A 173 24.78 -29.99 4.28
CA ARG A 173 24.88 -28.59 3.87
C ARG A 173 24.87 -27.65 5.09
N GLY A 174 23.96 -27.90 6.04
CA GLY A 174 23.89 -27.18 7.31
C GLY A 174 25.19 -27.31 8.12
N ASP A 175 25.68 -28.53 8.32
CA ASP A 175 26.95 -28.82 8.99
C ASP A 175 28.13 -28.11 8.33
N LYS A 176 28.17 -28.08 6.98
CA LYS A 176 29.21 -27.38 6.25
C LYS A 176 29.17 -25.88 6.50
N PHE A 177 28.00 -25.25 6.47
CA PHE A 177 27.86 -23.83 6.77
C PHE A 177 28.23 -23.50 8.22
N VAL A 178 27.84 -24.36 9.18
CA VAL A 178 28.26 -24.25 10.58
C VAL A 178 29.78 -24.35 10.71
N GLN A 179 30.43 -25.26 9.98
CA GLN A 179 31.89 -25.35 9.92
C GLN A 179 32.51 -24.04 9.38
N LEU A 180 32.00 -23.51 8.27
CA LEU A 180 32.54 -22.30 7.64
C LEU A 180 32.40 -21.05 8.54
N PHE A 181 31.26 -20.87 9.23
CA PHE A 181 31.08 -19.76 10.18
C PHE A 181 31.94 -19.93 11.46
N ARG A 182 32.07 -21.15 12.00
CA ARG A 182 32.97 -21.42 13.14
C ARG A 182 34.42 -21.14 12.78
N ASN A 183 34.85 -21.54 11.57
CA ASN A 183 36.19 -21.25 11.04
C ASN A 183 36.42 -19.75 10.78
N ALA A 184 35.35 -18.95 10.60
CA ALA A 184 35.42 -17.48 10.56
C ALA A 184 35.43 -16.84 11.96
N GLY A 185 35.33 -17.62 13.05
CA GLY A 185 35.35 -17.13 14.42
C GLY A 185 34.03 -16.51 14.91
N LEU A 186 32.89 -16.97 14.36
CA LEU A 186 31.56 -16.52 14.74
C LEU A 186 30.82 -17.55 15.61
N LYS A 187 29.90 -17.07 16.46
CA LYS A 187 28.89 -17.93 17.11
C LYS A 187 27.84 -18.30 16.07
N VAL A 188 27.38 -19.54 16.06
CA VAL A 188 26.48 -20.06 14.99
C VAL A 188 25.23 -20.67 15.59
N GLY A 189 24.07 -20.34 15.01
CA GLY A 189 22.79 -20.99 15.26
C GLY A 189 22.30 -21.75 14.03
N ARG A 190 21.51 -22.80 14.29
CA ARG A 190 20.70 -23.54 13.31
C ARG A 190 19.24 -23.36 13.70
N GLN A 191 18.34 -23.48 12.74
CA GLN A 191 16.90 -23.44 12.97
C GLN A 191 16.20 -24.29 11.91
N ALA A 192 15.60 -25.41 12.30
CA ALA A 192 14.72 -26.15 11.40
C ALA A 192 13.32 -25.51 11.37
N TYR A 193 12.64 -25.62 10.22
CA TYR A 193 11.27 -25.16 10.05
C TYR A 193 10.48 -26.08 9.12
N ARG A 194 9.18 -26.16 9.36
CA ARG A 194 8.16 -26.89 8.58
C ARG A 194 6.88 -26.06 8.53
N TYR A 195 6.74 -25.21 7.52
CA TYR A 195 5.50 -24.49 7.26
C TYR A 195 4.58 -25.27 6.32
N SER A 196 3.27 -25.15 6.53
CA SER A 196 2.26 -25.53 5.54
C SER A 196 1.50 -24.29 5.07
N SER A 197 1.63 -23.92 3.79
CA SER A 197 0.94 -22.78 3.20
C SER A 197 0.36 -23.15 1.84
N SER A 198 -0.92 -22.80 1.60
CA SER A 198 -1.67 -23.13 0.37
C SER A 198 -1.54 -24.60 -0.08
N GLY A 199 -1.43 -25.53 0.87
CA GLY A 199 -1.26 -26.96 0.62
C GLY A 199 0.17 -27.44 0.38
N HIS A 200 1.12 -26.54 0.07
CA HIS A 200 2.54 -26.88 0.02
C HIS A 200 3.12 -26.98 1.44
N LYS A 201 4.04 -27.94 1.63
CA LYS A 201 4.93 -28.01 2.79
C LYS A 201 6.28 -27.43 2.41
N TYR A 202 6.70 -26.40 3.13
CA TYR A 202 8.02 -25.80 3.03
C TYR A 202 8.82 -26.28 4.24
N GLU A 203 9.82 -27.11 3.98
CA GLU A 203 10.69 -27.69 5.01
C GLU A 203 12.14 -27.30 4.69
N GLY A 204 12.91 -26.98 5.73
CA GLY A 204 14.29 -26.57 5.55
C GLY A 204 14.97 -26.22 6.86
N GLU A 205 16.24 -25.84 6.75
CA GLU A 205 17.06 -25.37 7.87
C GLU A 205 17.73 -24.04 7.51
N ASN A 206 17.53 -23.03 8.34
CA ASN A 206 18.27 -21.78 8.30
C ASN A 206 19.56 -21.92 9.13
N VAL A 207 20.68 -21.43 8.61
CA VAL A 207 21.96 -21.38 9.34
C VAL A 207 22.41 -19.93 9.41
N TYR A 208 22.78 -19.47 10.60
CA TYR A 208 23.19 -18.08 10.78
C TYR A 208 24.36 -17.91 11.75
N GLY A 209 25.26 -16.99 11.42
CA GLY A 209 26.40 -16.59 12.25
C GLY A 209 26.18 -15.20 12.86
N VAL A 210 26.55 -15.00 14.13
CA VAL A 210 26.45 -13.71 14.81
C VAL A 210 27.84 -13.16 15.13
N LEU A 211 28.16 -12.00 14.55
CA LEU A 211 29.30 -11.16 14.91
C LEU A 211 28.84 -10.15 15.97
N HIS A 212 29.35 -10.28 17.19
CA HIS A 212 29.10 -9.29 18.24
C HIS A 212 29.96 -8.04 17.98
N ALA A 213 29.38 -6.86 18.15
CA ALA A 213 30.00 -5.56 17.91
C ALA A 213 31.21 -5.32 18.83
N PRO A 214 32.42 -5.02 18.32
CA PRO A 214 33.57 -4.68 19.16
C PRO A 214 33.43 -3.33 19.89
N ARG A 215 32.52 -2.45 19.45
CA ARG A 215 32.22 -1.13 20.07
C ARG A 215 30.77 -0.97 20.52
N GLY A 216 29.97 -2.04 20.44
CA GLY A 216 28.56 -2.04 20.83
C GLY A 216 28.33 -2.81 22.11
N ASP A 217 27.17 -2.60 22.70
CA ASP A 217 26.62 -3.38 23.82
C ASP A 217 25.77 -4.58 23.36
N GLY A 218 25.54 -4.72 22.05
CA GLY A 218 24.71 -5.76 21.44
C GLY A 218 23.21 -5.46 21.48
N THR A 219 22.79 -4.23 21.82
CA THR A 219 21.37 -3.83 21.84
C THR A 219 20.76 -3.60 20.47
N GLU A 220 21.58 -3.54 19.42
CA GLU A 220 21.16 -3.33 18.03
C GLU A 220 21.92 -4.23 17.05
N ALA A 221 21.26 -4.65 15.97
CA ALA A 221 21.83 -5.54 14.97
C ALA A 221 21.45 -5.17 13.52
N ILE A 222 22.36 -5.50 12.60
CA ILE A 222 22.19 -5.43 11.14
C ILE A 222 22.16 -6.85 10.60
N VAL A 223 21.28 -7.13 9.64
CA VAL A 223 21.19 -8.46 9.02
C VAL A 223 21.75 -8.43 7.60
N LEU A 224 22.69 -9.34 7.33
CA LEU A 224 23.10 -9.72 5.98
C LEU A 224 22.51 -11.10 5.68
N LEU A 225 21.65 -11.19 4.67
CA LEU A 225 20.96 -12.43 4.33
C LEU A 225 21.32 -12.86 2.90
N ALA A 226 21.65 -14.13 2.69
CA ALA A 226 21.80 -14.71 1.35
C ALA A 226 20.96 -15.98 1.24
N PRO A 227 19.86 -15.99 0.45
CA PRO A 227 19.11 -17.20 0.20
C PRO A 227 19.91 -18.10 -0.75
N ILE A 228 19.86 -19.43 -0.59
CA ILE A 228 20.58 -20.39 -1.43
C ILE A 228 20.01 -20.42 -2.85
N ARG A 229 18.68 -20.27 -2.96
CA ARG A 229 17.94 -20.13 -4.21
C ARG A 229 17.31 -18.74 -4.27
N ASN A 230 17.43 -18.06 -5.40
CA ASN A 230 16.79 -16.74 -5.59
C ASN A 230 15.30 -16.88 -5.98
N ILE A 231 14.63 -15.76 -6.27
CA ILE A 231 13.19 -15.77 -6.61
C ILE A 231 12.87 -16.46 -7.94
N LYS A 232 13.86 -16.65 -8.81
CA LYS A 232 13.77 -17.39 -10.09
C LYS A 232 14.11 -18.87 -9.95
N ASP A 233 14.33 -19.35 -8.71
CA ASP A 233 14.86 -20.68 -8.38
C ASP A 233 16.28 -20.96 -8.92
N GLU A 234 17.05 -19.91 -9.21
CA GLU A 234 18.45 -19.99 -9.61
C GLU A 234 19.35 -20.10 -8.36
N VAL A 235 20.49 -20.78 -8.50
CA VAL A 235 21.42 -21.03 -7.40
C VAL A 235 22.30 -19.81 -7.11
N ASN A 236 22.14 -19.20 -5.95
CA ASN A 236 22.85 -18.00 -5.49
C ASN A 236 24.26 -18.32 -4.93
N LEU A 237 25.10 -18.96 -5.75
CA LEU A 237 26.44 -19.39 -5.32
C LEU A 237 27.32 -18.21 -4.90
N HIS A 238 27.38 -17.14 -5.71
CA HIS A 238 28.27 -16.02 -5.43
C HIS A 238 27.76 -15.18 -4.25
N GLY A 239 26.44 -15.03 -4.06
CA GLY A 239 25.87 -14.29 -2.92
C GLY A 239 26.10 -14.98 -1.57
N VAL A 240 25.88 -16.29 -1.48
CA VAL A 240 26.18 -17.07 -0.27
C VAL A 240 27.70 -17.07 0.01
N THR A 241 28.53 -17.18 -1.02
CA THR A 241 30.00 -17.11 -0.89
C THR A 241 30.47 -15.74 -0.45
N LEU A 242 29.86 -14.66 -0.96
CA LEU A 242 30.15 -13.28 -0.55
C LEU A 242 29.77 -13.07 0.92
N LEU A 243 28.63 -13.61 1.37
CA LEU A 243 28.21 -13.55 2.76
C LEU A 243 29.24 -14.19 3.71
N PHE A 244 29.78 -15.38 3.41
CA PHE A 244 30.88 -15.98 4.20
C PHE A 244 32.18 -15.15 4.15
N SER A 245 32.51 -14.61 2.98
CA SER A 245 33.74 -13.83 2.78
C SER A 245 33.69 -12.49 3.53
N LEU A 246 32.54 -11.81 3.48
CA LEU A 246 32.23 -10.62 4.27
C LEU A 246 32.21 -10.95 5.76
N ALA A 247 31.61 -12.07 6.19
CA ALA A 247 31.63 -12.50 7.59
C ALA A 247 33.06 -12.61 8.14
N LYS A 248 33.96 -13.28 7.41
CA LYS A 248 35.38 -13.38 7.78
C LYS A 248 36.11 -12.04 7.69
N TYR A 249 35.81 -11.20 6.70
CA TYR A 249 36.41 -9.87 6.56
C TYR A 249 36.00 -8.94 7.70
N MET A 250 34.69 -8.78 7.93
CA MET A 250 34.11 -7.87 8.92
C MET A 250 34.57 -8.22 10.33
N LYS A 251 34.75 -9.50 10.66
CA LYS A 251 35.30 -9.97 11.95
C LYS A 251 36.70 -9.43 12.25
N ARG A 252 37.51 -9.09 11.24
CA ARG A 252 38.87 -8.52 11.41
C ARG A 252 38.85 -7.03 11.81
N TRP A 253 37.72 -6.34 11.62
CA TRP A 253 37.60 -4.90 11.86
C TRP A 253 36.95 -4.61 13.21
N SER A 254 37.56 -3.70 13.97
CA SER A 254 37.08 -3.28 15.29
C SER A 254 36.14 -2.07 15.26
N LEU A 255 35.51 -1.77 14.11
CA LEU A 255 34.73 -0.54 13.90
C LEU A 255 33.24 -0.66 14.18
N TRP A 256 32.71 -1.88 14.21
CA TRP A 256 31.27 -2.13 14.33
C TRP A 256 30.75 -1.78 15.73
N SER A 257 29.70 -0.97 15.77
CA SER A 257 28.93 -0.59 16.96
C SER A 257 27.58 -1.33 17.04
N LYS A 258 27.12 -1.94 15.93
CA LYS A 258 25.98 -2.87 15.90
C LYS A 258 26.45 -4.30 15.65
N ASP A 259 25.74 -5.27 16.20
CA ASP A 259 25.96 -6.67 15.89
C ASP A 259 25.65 -6.92 14.41
N ILE A 260 26.33 -7.87 13.78
CA ILE A 260 26.03 -8.28 12.40
C ILE A 260 25.64 -9.74 12.38
N ILE A 261 24.42 -10.01 11.91
CA ILE A 261 23.87 -11.35 11.76
C ILE A 261 23.96 -11.74 10.29
N PHE A 262 24.68 -12.81 10.01
CA PHE A 262 24.86 -13.38 8.69
C PHE A 262 23.93 -14.59 8.54
N VAL A 263 22.83 -14.47 7.81
CA VAL A 263 21.76 -15.48 7.69
C VAL A 263 21.82 -16.14 6.31
N ILE A 264 21.80 -17.47 6.28
CA ILE A 264 21.67 -18.26 5.05
C ILE A 264 20.36 -19.06 5.16
N THR A 265 19.49 -18.88 4.17
CA THR A 265 18.17 -19.52 4.10
C THR A 265 18.07 -20.43 2.87
N PRO A 266 17.35 -21.57 2.92
CA PRO A 266 17.19 -22.45 1.75
C PRO A 266 16.53 -21.75 0.55
N ASP A 267 15.55 -20.88 0.82
CA ASP A 267 14.72 -20.19 -0.14
C ASP A 267 14.59 -18.69 0.18
N THR A 268 13.82 -17.96 -0.64
CA THR A 268 13.61 -16.51 -0.50
C THR A 268 12.44 -16.10 0.40
N ALA A 269 11.53 -17.00 0.80
CA ALA A 269 10.29 -16.62 1.47
C ALA A 269 10.07 -17.34 2.80
N ALA A 270 9.96 -18.67 2.79
CA ALA A 270 9.62 -19.47 3.97
C ALA A 270 10.75 -19.48 5.01
N GLY A 271 12.00 -19.67 4.59
CA GLY A 271 13.17 -19.62 5.47
C GLY A 271 13.36 -18.25 6.14
N PRO A 272 13.41 -17.14 5.37
CA PRO A 272 13.45 -15.80 5.95
C PRO A 272 12.28 -15.50 6.89
N GLN A 273 11.05 -15.90 6.55
CA GLN A 273 9.88 -15.76 7.43
C GLN A 273 10.06 -16.56 8.74
N ALA A 274 10.50 -17.83 8.66
CA ALA A 274 10.79 -18.68 9.83
C ALA A 274 11.76 -18.00 10.80
N TRP A 275 12.79 -17.38 10.23
CA TRP A 275 13.85 -16.76 11.00
C TRP A 275 13.36 -15.49 11.70
N VAL A 276 12.61 -14.63 11.02
CA VAL A 276 12.04 -13.38 11.58
C VAL A 276 10.95 -13.67 12.61
N ASP A 277 10.02 -14.59 12.32
CA ASP A 277 8.98 -15.03 13.26
C ASP A 277 9.61 -15.56 14.56
N ALA A 278 10.70 -16.33 14.46
CA ALA A 278 11.42 -16.84 15.61
C ALA A 278 12.28 -15.76 16.32
N TYR A 279 12.80 -14.78 15.60
CA TYR A 279 13.49 -13.62 16.17
C TYR A 279 12.55 -12.84 17.10
N HIS A 280 11.36 -12.50 16.61
CA HIS A 280 10.33 -11.78 17.37
C HIS A 280 9.50 -12.66 18.31
N SER A 281 9.74 -13.97 18.34
CA SER A 281 9.01 -14.95 19.17
C SER A 281 7.51 -15.02 18.84
N GLN A 282 7.15 -14.83 17.57
CA GLN A 282 5.79 -14.91 17.02
C GLN A 282 5.51 -16.22 16.25
N HIS A 283 6.44 -17.18 16.30
CA HIS A 283 6.33 -18.49 15.66
C HIS A 283 5.46 -19.48 16.49
N ASP A 284 4.92 -20.51 15.84
CA ASP A 284 4.40 -21.70 16.53
C ASP A 284 5.57 -22.68 16.80
N PRO A 285 5.90 -22.98 18.07
CA PRO A 285 6.99 -23.91 18.43
C PRO A 285 6.79 -25.36 17.94
N ARG A 286 5.63 -25.71 17.37
CA ARG A 286 5.36 -27.02 16.76
C ARG A 286 5.84 -27.13 15.31
N SER A 287 5.98 -26.00 14.61
CA SER A 287 6.34 -25.93 13.19
C SER A 287 7.71 -25.31 12.95
N VAL A 288 8.18 -24.45 13.85
CA VAL A 288 9.43 -23.70 13.70
C VAL A 288 10.22 -23.74 15.00
N ASP A 289 11.53 -24.03 14.91
CA ASP A 289 12.40 -23.99 16.07
C ASP A 289 12.67 -22.54 16.52
N GLY A 290 12.81 -22.37 17.84
CA GLY A 290 13.28 -21.11 18.42
C GLY A 290 14.76 -20.86 18.15
N LEU A 291 15.15 -19.59 17.98
CA LEU A 291 16.54 -19.22 17.71
C LEU A 291 17.44 -19.41 18.96
N PRO A 292 18.50 -20.25 18.91
CA PRO A 292 19.41 -20.47 20.04
C PRO A 292 20.32 -19.26 20.34
N LEU A 293 20.50 -18.38 19.36
CA LEU A 293 21.22 -17.11 19.49
C LEU A 293 20.30 -15.98 19.03
N LYS A 294 20.12 -14.96 19.88
CA LYS A 294 19.48 -13.69 19.55
C LYS A 294 20.46 -12.55 19.81
N SER A 295 20.25 -11.43 19.12
CA SER A 295 20.95 -10.17 19.35
C SER A 295 19.91 -9.07 19.59
N GLY A 296 20.30 -7.82 19.45
CA GLY A 296 19.48 -6.64 19.68
C GLY A 296 18.36 -6.37 18.68
N ALA A 297 17.82 -5.16 18.71
CA ALA A 297 16.81 -4.71 17.77
C ALA A 297 17.37 -4.67 16.34
N LEU A 298 16.62 -5.24 15.39
CA LEU A 298 17.01 -5.22 13.97
C LEU A 298 16.80 -3.81 13.41
N GLN A 299 17.89 -3.19 12.95
CA GLN A 299 17.93 -1.82 12.44
C GLN A 299 17.82 -1.75 10.91
N GLY A 300 18.31 -2.78 10.20
CA GLY A 300 18.16 -2.88 8.75
C GLY A 300 18.68 -4.21 8.21
N VAL A 301 18.18 -4.59 7.03
CA VAL A 301 18.50 -5.86 6.38
C VAL A 301 18.97 -5.62 4.94
N VAL A 302 20.09 -6.23 4.56
CA VAL A 302 20.56 -6.23 3.17
C VAL A 302 20.64 -7.68 2.69
N CYS A 303 19.80 -8.03 1.72
CA CYS A 303 19.76 -9.35 1.11
C CYS A 303 20.65 -9.39 -0.14
N LEU A 304 21.50 -10.42 -0.26
CA LEU A 304 22.50 -10.54 -1.32
C LEU A 304 22.06 -11.59 -2.34
N ASP A 305 21.89 -11.19 -3.60
CA ASP A 305 21.52 -12.07 -4.70
C ASP A 305 22.54 -11.93 -5.85
N TYR A 306 23.31 -12.99 -6.07
CA TYR A 306 24.33 -13.09 -7.11
C TYR A 306 24.34 -14.55 -7.57
N ALA A 307 23.29 -14.91 -8.32
CA ALA A 307 23.12 -16.24 -8.91
C ALA A 307 23.92 -16.43 -10.21
N MET A 308 24.18 -15.34 -10.95
CA MET A 308 24.93 -15.42 -12.20
C MET A 308 26.41 -15.79 -11.99
N HIS A 309 27.02 -16.39 -13.01
CA HIS A 309 28.45 -16.67 -13.08
C HIS A 309 29.20 -15.49 -13.72
N GLY A 310 30.47 -15.32 -13.36
CA GLY A 310 31.30 -14.24 -13.90
C GLY A 310 30.97 -12.85 -13.37
N ARG A 311 31.32 -11.84 -14.17
CA ARG A 311 31.25 -10.40 -13.84
C ARG A 311 29.91 -9.80 -14.21
N PHE A 312 29.51 -8.72 -13.54
CA PHE A 312 28.22 -8.06 -13.77
C PHE A 312 28.32 -6.66 -14.39
N ASP A 313 27.23 -6.22 -15.01
CA ASP A 313 27.04 -4.88 -15.58
C ASP A 313 26.48 -3.88 -14.55
N HIS A 314 25.40 -4.24 -13.86
CA HIS A 314 24.69 -3.34 -12.96
C HIS A 314 24.08 -4.07 -11.76
N LEU A 315 23.66 -3.28 -10.76
CA LEU A 315 22.91 -3.78 -9.60
C LEU A 315 21.44 -3.42 -9.72
N LEU A 316 20.57 -4.44 -9.69
CA LEU A 316 19.14 -4.28 -9.52
C LEU A 316 18.83 -4.21 -8.02
N ILE A 317 18.15 -3.15 -7.57
CA ILE A 317 17.72 -3.01 -6.17
C ILE A 317 16.22 -3.30 -6.09
N SER A 318 15.85 -4.44 -5.50
CA SER A 318 14.46 -4.80 -5.20
C SER A 318 14.08 -4.30 -3.82
N TYR A 319 12.94 -3.60 -3.76
CA TYR A 319 12.44 -2.90 -2.56
C TYR A 319 10.93 -3.10 -2.32
N ASP A 320 10.20 -3.73 -3.24
CA ASP A 320 8.75 -3.92 -3.08
C ASP A 320 8.47 -5.04 -2.08
N GLY A 321 7.85 -4.68 -0.96
CA GLY A 321 7.38 -5.58 0.08
C GLY A 321 5.99 -6.16 -0.20
N ILE A 322 5.63 -7.15 0.62
CA ILE A 322 4.32 -7.81 0.56
C ILE A 322 3.20 -6.77 0.77
N ASN A 323 2.09 -6.90 0.03
CA ASN A 323 0.96 -5.96 0.02
C ASN A 323 1.31 -4.51 -0.37
N GLY A 324 2.46 -4.26 -1.02
CA GLY A 324 2.90 -2.93 -1.42
C GLY A 324 3.49 -2.09 -0.29
N GLN A 325 3.96 -2.73 0.79
CA GLN A 325 4.82 -2.09 1.78
C GLN A 325 6.17 -1.73 1.16
N LEU A 326 6.81 -0.66 1.63
CA LEU A 326 8.08 -0.15 1.13
C LEU A 326 9.02 0.13 2.32
N PRO A 327 10.34 -0.04 2.16
CA PRO A 327 11.30 0.41 3.14
C PRO A 327 11.30 1.94 3.22
N ASN A 328 11.89 2.46 4.28
CA ASN A 328 12.27 3.87 4.35
C ASN A 328 13.15 4.25 3.15
N LEU A 329 12.77 5.30 2.42
CA LEU A 329 13.43 5.73 1.20
C LEU A 329 14.93 6.02 1.37
N ASP A 330 15.40 6.37 2.57
CA ASP A 330 16.82 6.65 2.82
C ASP A 330 17.71 5.40 2.76
N LEU A 331 17.18 4.21 3.08
CA LEU A 331 17.91 2.95 2.88
C LEU A 331 18.16 2.69 1.38
N PHE A 332 17.10 2.86 0.57
CA PHE A 332 17.18 2.74 -0.89
C PHE A 332 18.15 3.79 -1.48
N ASN A 333 18.01 5.06 -1.08
CA ASN A 333 18.88 6.15 -1.55
C ASN A 333 20.34 5.94 -1.15
N THR A 334 20.59 5.38 0.04
CA THR A 334 21.94 5.01 0.51
C THR A 334 22.56 3.95 -0.39
N ALA A 335 21.83 2.88 -0.72
CA ALA A 335 22.30 1.83 -1.62
C ALA A 335 22.57 2.32 -3.05
N VAL A 336 21.71 3.19 -3.58
CA VAL A 336 21.92 3.86 -4.88
C VAL A 336 23.16 4.77 -4.85
N THR A 337 23.27 5.65 -3.84
CA THR A 337 24.37 6.62 -3.71
C THR A 337 25.73 5.93 -3.56
N ILE A 338 25.79 4.85 -2.79
CA ILE A 338 27.01 4.07 -2.60
C ILE A 338 27.40 3.34 -3.88
N SER A 339 26.47 2.64 -4.51
CA SER A 339 26.80 1.81 -5.67
C SER A 339 27.14 2.67 -6.89
N SER A 340 26.29 3.63 -7.25
CA SER A 340 26.50 4.50 -8.42
C SER A 340 27.51 5.61 -8.17
N GLY A 341 27.52 6.21 -6.97
CA GLY A 341 28.40 7.34 -6.64
C GLY A 341 29.79 6.91 -6.17
N GLN A 342 29.89 6.03 -5.17
CA GLN A 342 31.19 5.63 -4.60
C GLN A 342 31.86 4.52 -5.41
N MET A 343 31.11 3.51 -5.85
CA MET A 343 31.68 2.33 -6.54
C MET A 343 31.69 2.46 -8.07
N GLY A 344 30.97 3.44 -8.64
CA GLY A 344 30.83 3.61 -10.09
C GLY A 344 30.05 2.49 -10.78
N ILE A 345 29.20 1.79 -10.04
CA ILE A 345 28.38 0.66 -10.51
C ILE A 345 26.98 1.19 -10.84
N ASP A 346 26.50 0.96 -12.08
CA ASP A 346 25.15 1.37 -12.45
C ASP A 346 24.09 0.66 -11.58
N THR A 347 23.02 1.39 -11.24
CA THR A 347 21.94 0.88 -10.40
C THR A 347 20.60 1.04 -11.10
N ARG A 348 19.79 -0.01 -11.09
CA ARG A 348 18.49 -0.05 -11.77
C ARG A 348 17.38 -0.54 -10.83
N ILE A 349 16.14 -0.27 -11.24
CA ILE A 349 14.90 -0.70 -10.59
C ILE A 349 13.92 -1.16 -11.66
N GLN A 350 13.02 -2.12 -11.35
CA GLN A 350 11.88 -2.48 -12.22
C GLN A 350 12.25 -2.73 -13.71
N ASP A 351 13.41 -3.35 -13.96
CA ASP A 351 14.00 -3.56 -15.29
C ASP A 351 14.07 -2.29 -16.17
N GLN A 352 14.35 -1.14 -15.55
CA GLN A 352 14.61 0.12 -16.25
C GLN A 352 15.75 -0.10 -17.27
N PRO A 353 15.64 0.42 -18.52
CA PRO A 353 16.73 0.38 -19.48
C PRO A 353 17.97 1.13 -18.96
N SER A 354 19.14 0.80 -19.51
CA SER A 354 20.43 1.35 -19.06
C SER A 354 20.48 2.86 -19.14
N SER A 355 21.00 3.52 -18.09
CA SER A 355 21.06 4.99 -17.97
C SER A 355 22.01 5.69 -18.96
N SER A 356 22.51 4.97 -19.96
CA SER A 356 23.29 5.48 -21.10
C SER A 356 22.46 6.27 -22.12
N SER A 357 21.12 6.19 -22.08
CA SER A 357 20.23 6.94 -22.98
C SER A 357 20.15 8.43 -22.61
N GLN A 358 21.08 9.24 -23.12
CA GLN A 358 20.94 10.71 -23.17
C GLN A 358 19.80 11.18 -24.11
N ASP A 359 19.07 10.25 -24.72
CA ASP A 359 17.89 10.48 -25.54
C ASP A 359 16.69 10.96 -24.72
N ARG A 360 16.66 12.29 -24.50
CA ARG A 360 15.50 13.04 -23.96
C ARG A 360 14.15 12.68 -24.60
N GLN A 361 14.16 12.12 -25.81
CA GLN A 361 12.98 11.78 -26.60
C GLN A 361 12.14 10.66 -25.98
N HIS A 362 12.75 9.65 -25.35
CA HIS A 362 12.06 8.51 -24.73
C HIS A 362 12.02 8.55 -23.20
N ALA A 363 12.72 9.50 -22.58
CA ALA A 363 12.84 9.62 -21.14
C ALA A 363 11.50 9.80 -20.37
N TRP A 364 10.42 10.28 -20.99
CA TRP A 364 9.10 10.27 -20.32
C TRP A 364 8.45 8.89 -20.41
N SER A 365 8.47 8.23 -21.57
CA SER A 365 7.88 6.90 -21.75
C SER A 365 8.56 5.83 -20.88
N GLU A 366 9.88 5.89 -20.74
CA GLU A 366 10.63 4.96 -19.87
C GLU A 366 10.29 5.17 -18.39
N ARG A 367 10.17 6.42 -17.94
CA ARG A 367 9.72 6.77 -16.58
C ARG A 367 8.28 6.34 -16.31
N VAL A 368 7.37 6.53 -17.27
CA VAL A 368 5.99 6.04 -17.19
C VAL A 368 5.96 4.52 -17.08
N LEU A 369 6.76 3.81 -17.89
CA LEU A 369 6.86 2.35 -17.87
C LEU A 369 7.44 1.84 -16.54
N THR A 370 8.48 2.49 -16.02
CA THR A 370 9.12 2.17 -14.73
C THR A 370 8.13 2.37 -13.58
N MET A 371 7.43 3.51 -13.56
CA MET A 371 6.36 3.78 -12.59
C MET A 371 5.21 2.76 -12.73
N ALA A 372 4.79 2.42 -13.95
CA ALA A 372 3.72 1.46 -14.20
C ALA A 372 4.09 0.04 -13.76
N ARG A 373 5.34 -0.38 -13.95
CA ARG A 373 5.86 -1.67 -13.43
C ARG A 373 5.90 -1.68 -11.91
N GLY A 374 6.42 -0.64 -11.27
CA GLY A 374 6.41 -0.51 -9.80
C GLY A 374 4.99 -0.50 -9.24
N MET A 375 4.07 0.24 -9.86
CA MET A 375 2.65 0.21 -9.49
C MET A 375 2.02 -1.18 -9.72
N ALA A 376 2.35 -1.89 -10.81
CA ALA A 376 1.85 -3.24 -11.03
C ALA A 376 2.37 -4.22 -9.96
N SER A 377 3.66 -4.17 -9.64
CA SER A 377 4.31 -4.96 -8.58
C SER A 377 3.62 -4.73 -7.21
N GLN A 378 3.50 -3.46 -6.79
CA GLN A 378 2.85 -3.09 -5.54
C GLN A 378 1.34 -3.40 -5.50
N ALA A 379 0.66 -3.35 -6.66
CA ALA A 379 -0.75 -3.71 -6.77
C ALA A 379 -0.98 -5.22 -6.66
N LEU A 380 -0.05 -6.04 -7.18
CA LEU A 380 -0.06 -7.49 -7.00
C LEU A 380 0.33 -7.88 -5.57
N GLY A 381 1.25 -7.12 -4.94
CA GLY A 381 1.62 -7.28 -3.54
C GLY A 381 2.38 -8.57 -3.21
N HIS A 382 2.94 -9.24 -4.23
CA HIS A 382 3.81 -10.41 -4.07
C HIS A 382 5.17 -10.00 -3.47
N ALA A 383 5.84 -10.93 -2.79
CA ALA A 383 7.22 -10.74 -2.36
C ALA A 383 8.14 -10.68 -3.60
N THR A 384 8.96 -9.63 -3.72
CA THR A 384 9.91 -9.47 -4.84
C THR A 384 11.32 -9.96 -4.52
N GLY A 385 11.60 -10.25 -3.25
CA GLY A 385 12.83 -10.89 -2.80
C GLY A 385 12.80 -11.19 -1.30
N ALA A 386 13.91 -11.72 -0.77
CA ALA A 386 14.00 -12.10 0.64
C ALA A 386 13.86 -10.93 1.63
N HIS A 387 14.00 -9.68 1.18
CA HIS A 387 13.72 -8.50 1.99
C HIS A 387 12.23 -8.32 2.33
N SER A 388 11.31 -8.85 1.51
CA SER A 388 9.89 -8.52 1.61
C SER A 388 9.21 -9.05 2.89
N VAL A 389 9.78 -10.07 3.56
CA VAL A 389 9.25 -10.65 4.83
C VAL A 389 9.57 -9.81 6.06
N PHE A 390 10.52 -8.88 5.98
CA PHE A 390 10.95 -8.05 7.11
C PHE A 390 10.06 -6.80 7.29
N MET A 391 9.40 -6.36 6.22
CA MET A 391 8.55 -5.15 6.21
C MET A 391 7.40 -5.18 7.24
N PRO A 392 6.64 -6.30 7.41
CA PRO A 392 5.57 -6.37 8.39
C PRO A 392 6.03 -6.19 9.84
N TYR A 393 7.31 -6.38 10.12
CA TYR A 393 7.94 -6.21 11.42
C TYR A 393 8.53 -4.80 11.64
N HIS A 394 8.29 -3.87 10.70
CA HIS A 394 8.89 -2.53 10.68
C HIS A 394 10.42 -2.59 10.77
N ILE A 395 11.02 -3.40 9.89
CA ILE A 395 12.45 -3.50 9.65
C ILE A 395 12.69 -3.18 8.18
N ASP A 396 13.44 -2.10 7.92
CA ASP A 396 13.75 -1.67 6.56
C ASP A 396 14.72 -2.66 5.90
N ALA A 397 14.34 -3.15 4.73
CA ALA A 397 15.05 -4.22 4.05
C ALA A 397 15.12 -4.00 2.54
N ILE A 398 16.24 -4.35 1.91
CA ILE A 398 16.40 -4.34 0.45
C ILE A 398 17.10 -5.62 -0.03
N THR A 399 16.79 -6.06 -1.25
CA THR A 399 17.61 -7.05 -1.97
C THR A 399 18.44 -6.36 -3.03
N VAL A 400 19.74 -6.64 -3.05
CA VAL A 400 20.68 -6.19 -4.08
C VAL A 400 21.00 -7.40 -4.97
N THR A 401 20.62 -7.33 -6.24
CA THR A 401 20.82 -8.39 -7.23
C THR A 401 21.85 -7.98 -8.29
N ALA A 402 22.86 -8.82 -8.57
CA ALA A 402 23.81 -8.61 -9.67
C ALA A 402 23.21 -9.06 -11.02
N VAL A 403 23.28 -8.21 -12.05
CA VAL A 403 22.63 -8.45 -13.36
C VAL A 403 23.49 -7.99 -14.55
N GLY A 404 23.37 -8.73 -15.66
CA GLY A 404 24.04 -8.45 -16.95
C GLY A 404 25.50 -8.91 -16.96
N ASP A 405 26.13 -9.04 -18.13
CA ASP A 405 27.57 -9.34 -18.27
C ASP A 405 28.34 -8.02 -18.46
N GLY A 406 29.41 -7.81 -17.70
CA GLY A 406 30.05 -6.50 -17.61
C GLY A 406 31.40 -6.44 -16.90
N GLY A 407 31.79 -5.23 -16.50
CA GLY A 407 33.13 -4.95 -15.99
C GLY A 407 33.36 -5.32 -14.53
N HIS A 408 32.30 -5.40 -13.71
CA HIS A 408 32.38 -5.40 -12.25
C HIS A 408 32.55 -6.82 -11.66
N ASP A 409 33.40 -6.94 -10.64
CA ASP A 409 33.75 -8.21 -10.01
C ASP A 409 33.01 -8.42 -8.68
N GLU A 410 33.11 -9.62 -8.11
CA GLU A 410 32.45 -9.95 -6.83
C GLU A 410 32.97 -9.06 -5.69
N MET A 411 34.20 -8.54 -5.80
CA MET A 411 34.76 -7.61 -4.83
C MET A 411 34.08 -6.23 -4.93
N ALA A 412 33.69 -5.76 -6.11
CA ALA A 412 32.90 -4.54 -6.28
C ALA A 412 31.53 -4.65 -5.60
N PHE A 413 30.84 -5.79 -5.77
CA PHE A 413 29.61 -6.09 -5.05
C PHE A 413 29.84 -6.09 -3.53
N GLY A 414 30.85 -6.82 -3.06
CA GLY A 414 31.20 -6.89 -1.64
C GLY A 414 31.55 -5.53 -1.02
N ARG A 415 32.23 -4.64 -1.76
CA ARG A 415 32.50 -3.25 -1.35
C ARG A 415 31.23 -2.42 -1.23
N ALA A 416 30.27 -2.56 -2.15
CA ALA A 416 28.99 -1.87 -2.06
C ALA A 416 28.22 -2.30 -0.79
N VAL A 417 28.13 -3.61 -0.55
CA VAL A 417 27.49 -4.18 0.66
C VAL A 417 28.19 -3.74 1.95
N GLU A 418 29.53 -3.77 1.99
CA GLU A 418 30.31 -3.28 3.14
C GLU A 418 29.99 -1.80 3.44
N SER A 419 29.93 -0.96 2.42
CA SER A 419 29.65 0.47 2.57
C SER A 419 28.20 0.74 3.01
N ILE A 420 27.22 -0.04 2.54
CA ILE A 420 25.82 0.02 3.03
C ILE A 420 25.79 -0.39 4.51
N CYS A 421 26.48 -1.45 4.90
CA CYS A 421 26.57 -1.88 6.31
C CYS A 421 27.22 -0.82 7.21
N ARG A 422 28.24 -0.11 6.72
CA ARG A 422 28.88 1.00 7.44
C ARG A 422 27.90 2.16 7.67
N SER A 423 27.07 2.47 6.67
CA SER A 423 26.04 3.51 6.77
C SER A 423 24.98 3.12 7.80
N LEU A 424 24.48 1.88 7.75
CA LEU A 424 23.56 1.34 8.76
C LEU A 424 24.18 1.26 10.17
N ASN A 425 25.49 0.99 10.26
CA ASN A 425 26.21 0.96 11.53
C ASN A 425 26.25 2.34 12.22
N ASN A 426 26.17 3.43 11.47
CA ASN A 426 26.19 4.80 12.01
C ASN A 426 24.82 5.30 12.53
N LEU A 427 23.70 4.66 12.17
CA LEU A 427 22.37 5.03 12.66
C LEU A 427 22.31 5.07 14.19
N LEU A 428 21.64 6.06 14.77
CA LEU A 428 21.43 6.15 16.22
C LEU A 428 20.03 5.67 16.65
N GLU A 429 19.12 5.56 15.68
CA GLU A 429 17.74 5.14 15.85
C GLU A 429 17.21 4.51 14.55
N LYS A 430 16.00 3.94 14.61
CA LYS A 430 15.33 3.40 13.42
C LYS A 430 15.06 4.49 12.40
N LEU A 431 15.17 4.16 11.12
CA LEU A 431 14.85 5.07 10.03
C LEU A 431 13.39 5.51 10.12
N HIS A 432 13.15 6.82 10.25
CA HIS A 432 11.80 7.37 10.42
C HIS A 432 11.60 8.74 9.76
N GLN A 433 12.68 9.45 9.42
CA GLN A 433 12.64 10.82 8.89
C GLN A 433 12.19 10.89 7.41
N SER A 434 12.56 9.89 6.60
CA SER A 434 12.22 9.85 5.16
C SER A 434 10.85 9.23 4.87
N PHE A 435 10.50 9.17 3.58
CA PHE A 435 9.20 8.66 3.12
C PHE A 435 9.12 7.13 3.16
N PHE A 436 8.00 6.60 3.67
CA PHE A 436 7.56 5.20 3.52
C PHE A 436 6.53 5.01 2.39
N PHE A 437 5.96 6.10 1.88
CA PHE A 437 4.93 6.08 0.83
C PHE A 437 5.39 6.90 -0.37
N TYR A 438 5.98 6.24 -1.35
CA TYR A 438 6.54 6.84 -2.55
C TYR A 438 6.36 5.94 -3.78
N LEU A 439 6.45 6.55 -4.97
CA LEU A 439 6.64 5.84 -6.24
C LEU A 439 8.00 6.22 -6.80
N LEU A 440 8.86 5.24 -7.07
CA LEU A 440 10.13 5.49 -7.77
C LEU A 440 9.87 5.56 -9.28
N ILE A 441 10.44 6.60 -9.90
CA ILE A 441 10.29 6.93 -11.31
C ILE A 441 11.61 6.66 -12.06
N GLU A 442 12.72 6.90 -11.36
CA GLU A 442 14.10 6.54 -11.71
C GLU A 442 14.80 6.20 -10.38
N THR A 443 15.98 5.57 -10.40
CA THR A 443 16.80 5.38 -9.18
C THR A 443 17.11 6.68 -8.43
N ASN A 444 17.20 7.80 -9.16
CA ASN A 444 17.45 9.12 -8.61
C ASN A 444 16.22 10.04 -8.53
N ARG A 445 15.00 9.52 -8.75
CA ARG A 445 13.76 10.32 -8.69
C ARG A 445 12.56 9.56 -8.14
N PHE A 446 11.82 10.24 -7.25
CA PHE A 446 10.61 9.70 -6.62
C PHE A 446 9.45 10.71 -6.62
N VAL A 447 8.25 10.19 -6.42
CA VAL A 447 7.01 10.94 -6.22
C VAL A 447 6.47 10.59 -4.84
N SER A 448 6.38 11.58 -3.95
CA SER A 448 5.84 11.44 -2.59
C SER A 448 4.32 11.28 -2.58
N ILE A 449 3.78 10.64 -1.54
CA ILE A 449 2.33 10.49 -1.30
C ILE A 449 1.51 11.78 -1.51
N GLY A 450 1.99 12.93 -1.03
CA GLY A 450 1.29 14.21 -1.20
C GLY A 450 1.10 14.66 -2.66
N THR A 451 1.89 14.13 -3.60
CA THR A 451 1.80 14.46 -5.03
C THR A 451 0.90 13.49 -5.79
N TYR A 452 0.93 12.18 -5.47
CA TYR A 452 0.11 11.18 -6.18
C TYR A 452 -1.30 11.00 -5.60
N LEU A 453 -1.48 11.17 -4.28
CA LEU A 453 -2.75 10.91 -3.61
C LEU A 453 -3.93 11.74 -4.15
N PRO A 454 -3.76 13.03 -4.55
CA PRO A 454 -4.83 13.81 -5.20
C PRO A 454 -5.44 13.15 -6.44
N SER A 455 -4.66 12.36 -7.20
CA SER A 455 -5.17 11.64 -8.37
C SER A 455 -6.21 10.58 -7.99
N ALA A 456 -5.86 9.68 -7.08
CA ALA A 456 -6.78 8.62 -6.66
C ALA A 456 -8.00 9.19 -5.91
N MET A 457 -7.80 10.25 -5.12
CA MET A 457 -8.88 11.03 -4.50
C MET A 457 -9.84 11.61 -5.55
N ALA A 458 -9.33 12.21 -6.64
CA ALA A 458 -10.17 12.74 -7.71
C ALA A 458 -10.98 11.63 -8.43
N ILE A 459 -10.37 10.48 -8.71
CA ILE A 459 -11.08 9.34 -9.30
C ILE A 459 -12.19 8.83 -8.39
N ALA A 460 -11.90 8.65 -7.09
CA ALA A 460 -12.87 8.18 -6.10
C ALA A 460 -14.01 9.20 -5.86
N ALA A 461 -13.70 10.51 -5.91
CA ALA A 461 -14.70 11.57 -5.92
C ALA A 461 -15.62 11.47 -7.15
N GLY A 462 -15.09 11.10 -8.31
CA GLY A 462 -15.87 10.83 -9.53
C GLY A 462 -16.99 9.79 -9.31
N TYR A 463 -16.68 8.66 -8.67
CA TYR A 463 -17.70 7.66 -8.30
C TYR A 463 -18.70 8.19 -7.27
N THR A 464 -18.22 8.95 -6.28
CA THR A 464 -19.05 9.55 -5.22
C THR A 464 -20.05 10.56 -5.77
N VAL A 465 -19.66 11.38 -6.76
CA VAL A 465 -20.56 12.33 -7.45
C VAL A 465 -21.69 11.61 -8.18
N VAL A 466 -21.41 10.49 -8.87
CA VAL A 466 -22.45 9.68 -9.53
C VAL A 466 -23.35 9.00 -8.50
N ALA A 467 -22.78 8.52 -7.40
CA ALA A 467 -23.56 7.92 -6.32
C ALA A 467 -24.58 8.92 -5.73
N ILE A 468 -24.15 10.14 -5.44
CA ILE A 468 -25.02 11.23 -4.95
C ILE A 468 -26.07 11.62 -6.01
N TYR A 469 -25.69 11.71 -7.28
CA TYR A 469 -26.64 11.99 -8.37
C TYR A 469 -27.74 10.93 -8.45
N LEU A 470 -27.38 9.65 -8.47
CA LEU A 470 -28.34 8.55 -8.49
C LEU A 470 -29.18 8.50 -7.21
N TRP A 471 -28.60 8.83 -6.05
CA TRP A 471 -29.34 8.97 -4.79
C TRP A 471 -30.45 10.03 -4.90
N ILE A 472 -30.12 11.20 -5.44
CA ILE A 472 -31.10 12.27 -5.65
C ILE A 472 -32.16 11.81 -6.64
N MET A 473 -31.78 11.27 -7.81
CA MET A 473 -32.73 10.78 -8.83
C MET A 473 -33.67 9.68 -8.33
N SER A 474 -33.21 8.77 -7.44
CA SER A 474 -34.08 7.73 -6.85
C SER A 474 -35.23 8.25 -5.97
N GLY A 475 -35.25 9.56 -5.66
CA GLY A 475 -36.31 10.20 -4.88
C GLY A 475 -37.34 10.95 -5.72
N TYR A 476 -37.28 10.88 -7.06
CA TYR A 476 -38.21 11.60 -7.94
C TYR A 476 -38.69 10.75 -9.11
N GLN A 477 -39.99 10.77 -9.39
CA GLN A 477 -40.56 10.25 -10.63
C GLN A 477 -40.95 11.39 -11.59
N LEU A 478 -40.81 11.14 -12.89
CA LEU A 478 -41.35 12.02 -13.95
C LEU A 478 -42.85 11.74 -14.09
N SER A 479 -43.67 12.76 -13.88
CA SER A 479 -45.08 12.72 -14.30
C SER A 479 -45.24 13.44 -15.63
N THR A 480 -45.65 12.70 -16.67
CA THR A 480 -46.03 13.28 -17.97
C THR A 480 -47.52 13.58 -17.93
N THR A 481 -47.90 14.85 -17.72
CA THR A 481 -49.30 15.25 -17.76
C THR A 481 -49.83 15.21 -19.20
N HIS A 482 -50.41 14.09 -19.60
CA HIS A 482 -51.31 14.07 -20.75
C HIS A 482 -52.63 14.73 -20.32
N GLN A 483 -52.94 15.89 -20.88
CA GLN A 483 -54.28 16.47 -20.78
C GLN A 483 -55.24 15.65 -21.64
N GLU A 484 -56.02 14.77 -21.01
CA GLU A 484 -57.23 14.23 -21.62
C GLU A 484 -58.33 15.31 -21.57
N THR A 485 -58.66 15.85 -22.73
CA THR A 485 -59.72 16.86 -22.89
C THR A 485 -61.09 16.19 -22.82
N ALA A 486 -61.57 15.90 -21.60
CA ALA A 486 -62.96 15.49 -21.40
C ALA A 486 -63.91 16.65 -21.76
N LEU A 487 -64.82 16.42 -22.72
CA LEU A 487 -65.86 17.40 -23.05
C LEU A 487 -66.89 17.50 -21.90
N PRO A 488 -67.29 18.71 -21.47
CA PRO A 488 -68.39 18.86 -20.52
C PRO A 488 -69.75 18.73 -21.22
N GLU A 489 -70.62 17.87 -20.69
CA GLU A 489 -72.01 17.75 -21.13
C GLU A 489 -72.86 18.99 -20.78
N THR A 490 -73.88 19.21 -21.60
CA THR A 490 -74.72 20.42 -21.60
C THR A 490 -75.83 20.39 -20.55
N LYS A 491 -75.83 21.33 -19.58
CA LYS A 491 -77.05 21.89 -18.96
C LYS A 491 -76.86 23.38 -18.70
N GLY A 492 -77.79 24.21 -19.19
CA GLY A 492 -77.61 25.66 -19.23
C GLY A 492 -78.41 26.44 -18.18
N HIS A 493 -78.11 27.73 -18.07
CA HIS A 493 -79.13 28.79 -18.21
C HIS A 493 -78.43 30.14 -18.52
N ALA A 494 -79.17 31.05 -19.16
CA ALA A 494 -78.61 32.25 -19.77
C ALA A 494 -78.47 33.44 -18.79
N LYS A 495 -77.43 34.26 -19.01
CA LYS A 495 -77.62 35.71 -19.25
C LYS A 495 -76.42 36.32 -19.98
N MET A 496 -76.72 37.33 -20.81
CA MET A 496 -75.80 38.01 -21.72
C MET A 496 -75.35 39.34 -21.12
N GLN A 497 -74.03 39.59 -21.11
CA GLN A 497 -73.45 40.94 -21.18
C GLN A 497 -71.97 40.85 -21.60
N SER A 498 -71.62 41.65 -22.60
CA SER A 498 -70.31 41.81 -23.25
C SER A 498 -69.89 43.29 -23.11
N PRO A 499 -68.74 43.77 -23.65
CA PRO A 499 -67.46 43.12 -24.00
C PRO A 499 -66.25 43.96 -23.48
N ALA A 500 -65.09 43.84 -24.16
CA ALA A 500 -63.85 44.63 -24.07
C ALA A 500 -62.81 44.14 -23.02
N ASP A 501 -61.50 44.04 -23.32
CA ASP A 501 -60.81 44.44 -24.56
C ASP A 501 -59.55 43.62 -24.88
N ASN A 502 -59.27 43.54 -26.19
CA ASN A 502 -58.02 43.23 -26.91
C ASN A 502 -57.04 42.12 -26.44
N ASP A 503 -57.15 40.99 -27.14
CA ASP A 503 -56.22 40.50 -28.19
C ASP A 503 -54.71 40.28 -27.94
N GLN A 504 -54.26 39.16 -28.53
CA GLN A 504 -52.90 38.84 -29.00
C GLN A 504 -51.79 38.66 -27.94
N ASP A 505 -51.55 37.39 -27.57
CA ASP A 505 -50.51 36.62 -28.28
C ASP A 505 -50.66 35.10 -28.11
N LYS A 506 -50.81 34.39 -29.24
CA LYS A 506 -50.72 32.92 -29.31
C LYS A 506 -49.33 32.53 -29.80
N GLU A 507 -48.38 32.33 -28.88
CA GLU A 507 -47.11 31.68 -29.24
C GLU A 507 -47.12 30.20 -28.82
N LEU A 508 -47.17 29.31 -29.81
CA LEU A 508 -47.10 27.86 -29.59
C LEU A 508 -45.66 27.44 -29.25
N THR A 509 -45.36 27.22 -27.97
CA THR A 509 -44.22 26.38 -27.54
C THR A 509 -44.67 25.32 -26.54
N GLY A 510 -45.56 24.43 -27.01
CA GLY A 510 -46.00 23.24 -26.27
C GLY A 510 -44.91 22.18 -26.11
N LEU A 511 -43.92 22.44 -25.24
CA LEU A 511 -43.07 21.39 -24.66
C LEU A 511 -43.75 20.88 -23.38
N PRO A 512 -43.88 19.55 -23.17
CA PRO A 512 -44.50 19.01 -21.97
C PRO A 512 -43.68 19.42 -20.75
N ALA A 513 -44.29 20.16 -19.82
CA ALA A 513 -43.66 20.57 -18.58
C ALA A 513 -43.44 19.34 -17.68
N ILE A 514 -42.22 18.79 -17.74
CA ILE A 514 -41.81 17.63 -16.93
C ILE A 514 -41.85 18.02 -15.44
N GLN A 515 -42.90 17.62 -14.74
CA GLN A 515 -43.01 17.78 -13.29
C GLN A 515 -42.42 16.58 -12.58
N PHE A 516 -41.57 16.85 -11.59
CA PHE A 516 -40.91 15.84 -10.76
C PHE A 516 -41.64 15.74 -9.42
N VAL A 517 -42.24 14.59 -9.13
CA VAL A 517 -42.92 14.32 -7.86
C VAL A 517 -41.92 13.63 -6.92
N ALA A 518 -41.78 14.14 -5.69
CA ALA A 518 -40.90 13.57 -4.67
C ALA A 518 -41.56 12.36 -4.00
N ILE A 519 -40.78 11.29 -3.76
CA ILE A 519 -41.29 9.98 -3.29
C ILE A 519 -40.46 9.43 -2.13
N ASP A 520 -41.14 8.75 -1.20
CA ASP A 520 -40.50 8.03 -0.10
C ASP A 520 -39.74 6.78 -0.57
N ARG A 521 -38.45 6.73 -0.25
CA ARG A 521 -37.56 5.65 -0.69
C ARG A 521 -37.69 4.42 0.22
N ASN A 522 -38.17 3.31 -0.32
CA ASN A 522 -38.07 2.01 0.38
C ASN A 522 -36.63 1.45 0.26
N LEU A 523 -35.83 1.67 1.31
CA LEU A 523 -34.41 1.29 1.38
C LEU A 523 -34.16 -0.14 1.87
N ALA A 524 -35.19 -0.87 2.33
CA ALA A 524 -35.02 -2.20 2.92
C ALA A 524 -34.40 -3.20 1.94
N LEU A 525 -34.96 -3.29 0.72
CA LEU A 525 -34.46 -4.19 -0.33
C LEU A 525 -33.05 -3.78 -0.81
N PRO A 526 -32.75 -2.50 -1.16
CA PRO A 526 -31.40 -2.09 -1.55
C PRO A 526 -30.31 -2.40 -0.51
N ILE A 527 -30.59 -2.16 0.78
CA ILE A 527 -29.62 -2.40 1.86
C ILE A 527 -29.46 -3.90 2.11
N ALA A 528 -30.56 -4.67 2.17
CA ALA A 528 -30.52 -6.12 2.34
C ALA A 528 -29.78 -6.83 1.19
N LEU A 529 -30.00 -6.40 -0.05
CA LEU A 529 -29.31 -6.94 -1.22
C LEU A 529 -27.80 -6.64 -1.17
N LEU A 530 -27.41 -5.40 -0.90
CA LEU A 530 -26.01 -5.01 -0.85
C LEU A 530 -25.25 -5.71 0.29
N THR A 531 -25.83 -5.73 1.50
CA THR A 531 -25.25 -6.44 2.65
C THR A 531 -25.18 -7.94 2.43
N GLY A 532 -26.23 -8.54 1.86
CA GLY A 532 -26.23 -9.95 1.46
C GLY A 532 -25.13 -10.29 0.46
N LEU A 533 -24.92 -9.46 -0.57
CA LEU A 533 -23.84 -9.65 -1.55
C LEU A 533 -22.44 -9.58 -0.92
N HIS A 534 -22.21 -8.64 -0.01
CA HIS A 534 -20.94 -8.56 0.71
C HIS A 534 -20.73 -9.76 1.66
N LEU A 535 -21.77 -10.24 2.34
CA LEU A 535 -21.70 -11.46 3.16
C LEU A 535 -21.43 -12.70 2.29
N VAL A 536 -22.09 -12.84 1.14
CA VAL A 536 -21.82 -13.94 0.18
C VAL A 536 -20.38 -13.88 -0.33
N SER A 537 -19.79 -12.70 -0.52
CA SER A 537 -18.39 -12.56 -0.96
C SER A 537 -17.35 -13.13 0.02
N VAL A 538 -17.71 -13.34 1.30
CA VAL A 538 -16.85 -14.01 2.28
C VAL A 538 -16.62 -15.47 1.90
N LEU A 539 -17.59 -16.15 1.28
CA LEU A 539 -17.47 -17.57 0.95
C LEU A 539 -16.42 -17.84 -0.15
N PRO A 540 -16.41 -17.14 -1.31
CA PRO A 540 -15.30 -17.22 -2.27
C PRO A 540 -13.94 -16.91 -1.65
N ILE A 541 -13.84 -15.90 -0.78
CA ILE A 541 -12.57 -15.55 -0.11
C ILE A 541 -12.12 -16.68 0.82
N PHE A 542 -13.03 -17.25 1.62
CA PHE A 542 -12.76 -18.37 2.52
C PHE A 542 -12.34 -19.64 1.76
N VAL A 543 -12.95 -19.91 0.61
CA VAL A 543 -12.56 -21.02 -0.27
C VAL A 543 -11.17 -20.76 -0.86
N LEU A 544 -10.94 -19.61 -1.49
CA LEU A 544 -9.63 -19.24 -2.07
C LEU A 544 -8.49 -19.32 -1.05
N ALA A 545 -8.73 -18.88 0.20
CA ALA A 545 -7.76 -18.94 1.29
C ALA A 545 -7.41 -20.37 1.78
N ARG A 546 -8.15 -21.40 1.33
CA ARG A 546 -7.94 -22.81 1.73
C ARG A 546 -7.65 -23.75 0.56
N LEU A 547 -7.67 -23.26 -0.67
CA LEU A 547 -7.38 -24.08 -1.85
C LEU A 547 -5.91 -24.47 -1.93
N HIS A 548 -5.66 -25.64 -2.51
CA HIS A 548 -4.32 -26.08 -2.87
C HIS A 548 -3.78 -25.22 -4.02
N HIS A 549 -2.52 -24.81 -3.94
CA HIS A 549 -1.86 -23.91 -4.90
C HIS A 549 -2.03 -24.33 -6.37
N SER A 550 -2.02 -25.64 -6.66
CA SER A 550 -2.23 -26.19 -8.01
C SER A 550 -3.57 -25.81 -8.65
N VAL A 551 -4.61 -25.56 -7.86
CA VAL A 551 -5.96 -25.17 -8.34
C VAL A 551 -6.23 -23.68 -8.06
N LEU A 552 -5.30 -22.98 -7.38
CA LEU A 552 -5.47 -21.59 -6.98
C LEU A 552 -5.51 -20.66 -8.19
N ALA A 553 -4.62 -20.82 -9.16
CA ALA A 553 -4.61 -20.01 -10.38
C ALA A 553 -5.90 -20.17 -11.20
N GLU A 554 -6.36 -21.41 -11.40
CA GLU A 554 -7.62 -21.71 -12.08
C GLU A 554 -8.83 -21.16 -11.32
N SER A 555 -8.84 -21.28 -9.99
CA SER A 555 -9.93 -20.79 -9.14
C SER A 555 -9.98 -19.27 -9.04
N VAL A 556 -8.83 -18.59 -9.05
CA VAL A 556 -8.74 -17.13 -9.15
C VAL A 556 -9.20 -16.67 -10.54
N GLY A 557 -8.82 -17.38 -11.61
CA GLY A 557 -9.30 -17.13 -12.97
C GLY A 557 -10.82 -17.31 -13.09
N PHE A 558 -11.36 -18.40 -12.54
CA PHE A 558 -12.80 -18.65 -12.45
C PHE A 558 -13.51 -17.59 -11.62
N ALA A 559 -12.98 -17.21 -10.45
CA ALA A 559 -13.54 -16.15 -9.61
C ALA A 559 -13.52 -14.78 -10.32
N ALA A 560 -12.48 -14.47 -11.09
CA ALA A 560 -12.40 -13.26 -11.90
C ALA A 560 -13.44 -13.26 -13.02
N LEU A 561 -13.56 -14.36 -13.78
CA LEU A 561 -14.60 -14.54 -14.81
C LEU A 561 -16.01 -14.46 -14.21
N TRP A 562 -16.24 -15.14 -13.08
CA TRP A 562 -17.49 -15.09 -12.34
C TRP A 562 -17.80 -13.68 -11.85
N SER A 563 -16.82 -12.90 -11.39
CA SER A 563 -17.03 -11.49 -10.99
C SER A 563 -17.50 -10.59 -12.13
N LEU A 564 -17.25 -10.98 -13.39
CA LEU A 564 -17.74 -10.28 -14.58
C LEU A 564 -19.16 -10.73 -14.98
N ILE A 565 -19.44 -12.04 -14.91
CA ILE A 565 -20.70 -12.65 -15.36
C ILE A 565 -21.81 -12.54 -14.29
N PHE A 566 -21.48 -12.79 -13.02
CA PHE A 566 -22.43 -12.84 -11.91
C PHE A 566 -23.29 -11.57 -11.76
N PRO A 567 -22.75 -10.33 -11.87
CA PRO A 567 -23.58 -9.12 -11.84
C PRO A 567 -24.61 -9.05 -12.97
N VAL A 568 -24.32 -9.64 -14.14
CA VAL A 568 -25.25 -9.69 -15.28
C VAL A 568 -26.34 -10.74 -15.02
N GLY A 569 -25.96 -11.95 -14.61
CA GLY A 569 -26.92 -13.02 -14.27
C GLY A 569 -27.82 -12.67 -13.07
N LEU A 570 -27.29 -11.95 -12.08
CA LEU A 570 -28.09 -11.40 -10.98
C LEU A 570 -29.09 -10.34 -11.47
N ALA A 571 -28.69 -9.48 -12.42
CA ALA A 571 -29.57 -8.46 -12.97
C ALA A 571 -30.71 -9.05 -13.83
N THR A 572 -30.47 -10.13 -14.58
CA THR A 572 -31.52 -10.84 -15.32
C THR A 572 -32.46 -11.59 -14.37
N LEU A 573 -31.92 -12.32 -13.39
CA LEU A 573 -32.72 -13.01 -12.36
C LEU A 573 -33.64 -12.04 -11.60
N LEU A 574 -33.13 -10.87 -11.20
CA LEU A 574 -33.93 -9.84 -10.53
C LEU A 574 -35.01 -9.22 -11.44
N ALA A 575 -34.85 -9.27 -12.76
CA ALA A 575 -35.84 -8.79 -13.72
C ALA A 575 -36.96 -9.81 -13.99
N GLU A 576 -36.66 -11.10 -13.88
CA GLU A 576 -37.60 -12.23 -14.06
C GLU A 576 -38.45 -12.55 -12.81
N LEU A 577 -38.10 -11.99 -11.64
CA LEU A 577 -38.90 -12.18 -10.42
C LEU A 577 -40.35 -11.70 -10.60
N PRO A 578 -41.33 -12.39 -9.98
CA PRO A 578 -42.72 -11.96 -9.99
C PRO A 578 -42.90 -10.61 -9.27
N THR A 579 -43.84 -9.81 -9.77
CA THR A 579 -44.14 -8.46 -9.26
C THR A 579 -44.76 -8.45 -7.86
N VAL A 580 -45.46 -9.53 -7.48
CA VAL A 580 -46.02 -9.73 -6.14
C VAL A 580 -45.71 -11.15 -5.68
N ASN A 581 -44.91 -11.30 -4.63
CA ASN A 581 -44.59 -12.59 -4.01
C ASN A 581 -45.01 -12.54 -2.53
N THR A 582 -46.15 -13.17 -2.22
CA THR A 582 -46.91 -12.93 -0.98
C THR A 582 -46.30 -13.52 0.29
N LYS A 583 -45.15 -14.20 0.20
CA LYS A 583 -44.52 -14.88 1.35
C LYS A 583 -43.22 -14.25 1.85
N ILE A 584 -42.41 -13.61 0.99
CA ILE A 584 -41.13 -12.98 1.37
C ILE A 584 -40.87 -11.75 0.49
N ALA A 585 -40.84 -10.55 1.09
CA ALA A 585 -40.66 -9.27 0.40
C ALA A 585 -39.27 -9.06 -0.26
N ILE A 586 -38.33 -9.98 -0.07
CA ILE A 586 -37.00 -9.97 -0.72
C ILE A 586 -37.08 -10.55 -2.16
N PHE A 587 -38.10 -11.37 -2.45
CA PHE A 587 -38.28 -12.04 -3.75
C PHE A 587 -39.35 -11.39 -4.64
N THR A 588 -39.59 -10.09 -4.48
CA THR A 588 -40.37 -9.25 -5.41
C THR A 588 -39.45 -8.56 -6.38
N ARG A 589 -39.87 -8.42 -7.65
CA ARG A 589 -39.15 -7.63 -8.67
C ARG A 589 -38.79 -6.24 -8.14
N PRO A 590 -37.51 -5.80 -8.14
CA PRO A 590 -37.15 -4.47 -7.66
C PRO A 590 -37.74 -3.40 -8.57
N THR A 591 -38.25 -2.31 -7.98
CA THR A 591 -38.72 -1.15 -8.76
C THR A 591 -37.55 -0.43 -9.42
N ALA A 592 -37.82 0.38 -10.45
CA ALA A 592 -36.79 1.18 -11.12
C ALA A 592 -36.02 2.06 -10.12
N ASP A 593 -36.73 2.67 -9.17
CA ASP A 593 -36.16 3.53 -8.12
C ASP A 593 -35.26 2.73 -7.16
N GLN A 594 -35.64 1.49 -6.82
CA GLN A 594 -34.81 0.58 -6.03
C GLN A 594 -33.54 0.15 -6.78
N PHE A 595 -33.60 -0.12 -8.08
CA PHE A 595 -32.40 -0.37 -8.89
C PHE A 595 -31.45 0.84 -8.93
N VAL A 596 -31.98 2.06 -9.03
CA VAL A 596 -31.19 3.30 -8.97
C VAL A 596 -30.57 3.47 -7.56
N ALA A 597 -31.31 3.17 -6.49
CA ALA A 597 -30.81 3.19 -5.12
C ALA A 597 -29.70 2.14 -4.86
N VAL A 598 -29.85 0.90 -5.35
CA VAL A 598 -28.80 -0.14 -5.29
C VAL A 598 -27.53 0.34 -5.99
N LYS A 599 -27.66 0.88 -7.21
CA LYS A 599 -26.52 1.40 -7.97
C LYS A 599 -25.85 2.59 -7.28
N SER A 600 -26.64 3.48 -6.68
CA SER A 600 -26.14 4.60 -5.87
C SER A 600 -25.30 4.12 -4.68
N LEU A 601 -25.85 3.23 -3.84
CA LEU A 601 -25.17 2.71 -2.66
C LEU A 601 -23.89 1.93 -3.02
N SER A 602 -23.93 1.13 -4.09
CA SER A 602 -22.77 0.37 -4.56
C SER A 602 -21.63 1.29 -5.05
N LEU A 603 -21.95 2.38 -5.75
CA LEU A 603 -20.95 3.35 -6.21
C LEU A 603 -20.40 4.22 -5.07
N LEU A 604 -21.23 4.54 -4.06
CA LEU A 604 -20.77 5.23 -2.85
C LEU A 604 -19.75 4.38 -2.10
N LEU A 605 -20.07 3.10 -1.90
CA LEU A 605 -19.22 2.15 -1.21
C LEU A 605 -17.93 1.85 -2.00
N LEU A 606 -17.99 1.76 -3.33
CA LEU A 606 -16.81 1.69 -4.19
C LEU A 606 -15.93 2.93 -4.05
N GLY A 607 -16.52 4.13 -4.08
CA GLY A 607 -15.80 5.39 -3.85
C GLY A 607 -15.08 5.40 -2.50
N LEU A 608 -15.79 5.01 -1.43
CA LEU A 608 -15.22 4.88 -0.09
C LEU A 608 -14.05 3.89 -0.05
N PHE A 609 -14.22 2.67 -0.57
CA PHE A 609 -13.14 1.68 -0.61
C PHE A 609 -11.94 2.19 -1.40
N LEU A 610 -12.14 2.83 -2.54
CA LEU A 610 -11.04 3.42 -3.33
C LEU A 610 -10.30 4.54 -2.58
N THR A 611 -11.01 5.39 -1.83
CA THR A 611 -10.36 6.43 -0.99
C THR A 611 -9.50 5.82 0.11
N VAL A 612 -10.04 4.87 0.89
CA VAL A 612 -9.30 4.23 1.99
C VAL A 612 -8.12 3.43 1.44
N LEU A 613 -8.36 2.62 0.41
CA LEU A 613 -7.33 1.80 -0.22
C LEU A 613 -6.21 2.66 -0.83
N ALA A 614 -6.52 3.85 -1.39
CA ALA A 614 -5.50 4.76 -1.92
C ALA A 614 -4.55 5.31 -0.85
N THR A 615 -4.98 5.38 0.42
CA THR A 615 -4.11 5.81 1.54
C THR A 615 -3.20 4.70 2.07
N LEU A 616 -3.52 3.43 1.79
CA LEU A 616 -2.75 2.27 2.24
C LEU A 616 -1.87 1.70 1.12
N ASN A 617 -2.44 1.54 -0.08
CA ASN A 617 -1.77 1.08 -1.29
C ASN A 617 -2.42 1.75 -2.51
N PHE A 618 -1.87 2.90 -2.90
CA PHE A 618 -2.28 3.69 -4.07
C PHE A 618 -2.31 2.85 -5.36
N SER A 619 -1.28 2.04 -5.55
CA SER A 619 -1.09 1.18 -6.73
C SER A 619 -2.24 0.18 -6.88
N LEU A 620 -2.64 -0.50 -5.79
CA LEU A 620 -3.79 -1.39 -5.76
C LEU A 620 -5.12 -0.64 -5.95
N SER A 621 -5.29 0.55 -5.36
CA SER A 621 -6.49 1.38 -5.57
C SER A 621 -6.67 1.78 -7.04
N THR A 622 -5.62 2.31 -7.69
CA THR A 622 -5.64 2.66 -9.12
C THR A 622 -5.86 1.46 -10.03
N HIS A 623 -5.31 0.28 -9.71
CA HIS A 623 -5.59 -0.95 -10.45
C HIS A 623 -7.07 -1.38 -10.35
N ARG A 624 -7.68 -1.27 -9.15
CA ARG A 624 -9.11 -1.58 -8.93
C ARG A 624 -10.05 -0.64 -9.69
N VAL A 625 -9.69 0.63 -9.87
CA VAL A 625 -10.44 1.58 -10.74
C VAL A 625 -10.57 1.06 -12.16
N ILE A 626 -9.46 0.61 -12.75
CA ILE A 626 -9.40 0.17 -14.15
C ILE A 626 -10.34 -1.03 -14.36
N ILE A 627 -10.29 -2.01 -13.45
CA ILE A 627 -11.18 -3.19 -13.45
C ILE A 627 -12.64 -2.79 -13.29
N ALA A 628 -12.95 -1.91 -12.32
CA ALA A 628 -14.32 -1.45 -12.10
C ALA A 628 -14.90 -0.74 -13.33
N ARG A 629 -14.10 0.07 -14.03
CA ARG A 629 -14.53 0.76 -15.26
C ARG A 629 -14.79 -0.22 -16.41
N LEU A 630 -13.90 -1.18 -16.63
CA LEU A 630 -14.08 -2.25 -17.64
C LEU A 630 -15.40 -2.99 -17.43
N SER A 631 -15.69 -3.43 -16.20
CA SER A 631 -16.97 -4.05 -15.85
C SER A 631 -18.17 -3.16 -16.21
N THR A 632 -18.14 -1.87 -15.84
CA THR A 632 -19.26 -0.95 -16.16
C THR A 632 -19.43 -0.66 -17.65
N GLN A 633 -18.36 -0.60 -18.45
CA GLN A 633 -18.46 -0.43 -19.90
C GLN A 633 -19.03 -1.68 -20.58
N ILE A 634 -18.61 -2.87 -20.16
CA ILE A 634 -19.12 -4.14 -20.66
C ILE A 634 -20.61 -4.28 -20.34
N GLN A 635 -21.04 -3.92 -19.12
CA GLN A 635 -22.46 -3.87 -18.75
C GLN A 635 -23.28 -2.88 -19.59
N GLN A 636 -22.71 -1.73 -19.96
CA GLN A 636 -23.38 -0.77 -20.84
C GLN A 636 -23.52 -1.30 -22.28
N GLN A 637 -22.47 -1.89 -22.85
CA GLN A 637 -22.53 -2.46 -24.20
C GLN A 637 -23.47 -3.67 -24.29
N ILE A 638 -23.45 -4.59 -23.32
CA ILE A 638 -24.37 -5.73 -23.27
C ILE A 638 -25.82 -5.24 -23.16
N ARG A 639 -26.10 -4.19 -22.38
CA ARG A 639 -27.46 -3.62 -22.28
C ARG A 639 -27.91 -2.91 -23.56
N CYS A 640 -26.99 -2.36 -24.36
CA CYS A 640 -27.31 -1.86 -25.71
C CYS A 640 -27.60 -3.00 -26.70
N LEU A 641 -26.89 -4.13 -26.61
CA LEU A 641 -27.12 -5.32 -27.44
C LEU A 641 -28.39 -6.10 -27.05
N SER A 642 -28.82 -6.02 -25.78
CA SER A 642 -30.04 -6.66 -25.27
C SER A 642 -31.34 -5.87 -25.53
N ASN A 643 -31.22 -4.62 -25.99
CA ASN A 643 -32.34 -3.71 -26.29
C ASN A 643 -32.40 -3.35 -27.80
N GLY A 644 -31.71 -4.11 -28.64
CA GLY A 644 -31.70 -3.97 -30.10
C GLY A 644 -32.49 -5.09 -30.79
#